data_AF-A0A848XAC8-F1
#
_entry.id   AF-A0A848XAC8-F1
#
_cell.length_a   1.000
_cell.length_b   1.000
_cell.length_c   1.000
_cell.angle_alpha   90.00
_cell.angle_beta   90.00
_cell.angle_gamma   90.00
#
_symmetry.space_group_name_H-M   'P 1'
#
loop_
_entity.id
_entity.type
_entity.pdbx_description
1 polymer ?
#
loop_
_entity_poly.entity_id
_entity_poly.type
_entity_poly.pdbx_seq_one_letter_code
_entity_poly.pdbx_strand_id
1 'polypeptide(L)'
;MNQTDPQAPPRALRVAIVGAGRMGREHAKAIARISTAHLVAAVDPDEEARREFGELVPGAKTFATLDDLFSDDATAPDVVHVCTAPAHTHAPAARRALEAGAHIYVEKPFVDDAETTEEILAEARSRGLQVCCGYQLLGQGVAVEACEFLESPGATVHVESYFAFKPRRTGSNVRHRISEEEQLFDILPHPTYVLLQLLRSAAPDASTEIESVGVGDSGSVHVLVRRGSVRGLLCVSLEARPVESFVRIERSNGRMEVDFMRGTVQRLQGAGTSALQKILDPFRWAWQLMVGTTVALAKRFLGKGGGYLGLETLIDGFYRSILEGTESPVSAELISDTEKVADAVRGAVRRLTERAHQSATSGSRGTVVVTGGTGFLGKKLVGELLTRGYAVRVLSRGEPSPWARIPGVEYVTCDLGESLSTDLLKGAECIIHAAAATAGGYETHQRDSIDATRHVVQAAAEARVPKVVYVSSLAVIEAEGNQAINENGKLLTRREAGPYAWGKAMAEAEGTAVARELGVPFRVVRPGPIVDFEAFDPPGRLGRWVGSWFVGVGPSKDSLYVVDVGFMARTLVWVVEHFDDAPPVLHGLSPIPPTRRELTERLRAANPGARVVWLPRFVLVPLSGLATVLQKVLRPSRPAVSLANAFASTRYDTALIESLEPAISAAPDADAVTSEVATAV
;
A
#
# COMPACT_ATOMS: atom_id res chain seq x y z
N MET A 1 34.99 -20.80 44.87
CA MET A 1 35.67 -19.66 44.22
C MET A 1 36.66 -20.21 43.21
N ASN A 2 36.22 -20.37 41.96
CA ASN A 2 37.13 -20.67 40.85
C ASN A 2 37.50 -19.34 40.21
N GLN A 3 38.80 -19.02 40.21
CA GLN A 3 39.37 -17.89 39.50
C GLN A 3 39.21 -18.15 38.00
N THR A 4 38.43 -17.30 37.32
CA THR A 4 38.39 -17.23 35.86
C THR A 4 39.63 -16.48 35.36
N ASP A 5 40.39 -17.15 34.51
CA ASP A 5 41.56 -16.62 33.80
C ASP A 5 41.15 -15.44 32.88
N PRO A 6 41.67 -14.20 33.08
CA PRO A 6 41.22 -13.02 32.34
C PRO A 6 41.76 -12.88 30.90
N GLN A 7 42.45 -13.90 30.33
CA GLN A 7 43.19 -13.74 29.06
C GLN A 7 42.88 -14.75 27.93
N ALA A 8 41.77 -15.49 28.00
CA ALA A 8 41.29 -16.19 26.81
C ALA A 8 40.52 -15.20 25.90
N PRO A 9 40.81 -15.11 24.58
CA PRO A 9 39.97 -14.32 23.68
C PRO A 9 38.53 -14.84 23.75
N PRO A 10 37.51 -13.97 23.79
CA PRO A 10 36.12 -14.41 23.90
C PRO A 10 35.77 -15.37 22.77
N ARG A 11 35.17 -16.52 23.10
CA ARG A 11 34.74 -17.51 22.11
C ARG A 11 33.73 -16.86 21.17
N ALA A 12 33.95 -16.93 19.86
CA ALA A 12 32.97 -16.47 18.88
C ALA A 12 31.63 -17.21 19.08
N LEU A 13 30.53 -16.44 19.10
CA LEU A 13 29.18 -16.97 19.28
C LEU A 13 28.79 -17.86 18.11
N ARG A 14 28.10 -18.95 18.41
CA ARG A 14 27.53 -19.89 17.44
C ARG A 14 26.10 -19.47 17.16
N VAL A 15 25.80 -19.18 15.90
CA VAL A 15 24.50 -18.61 15.53
C VAL A 15 23.73 -19.56 14.63
N ALA A 16 22.45 -19.77 14.94
CA ALA A 16 21.50 -20.42 14.04
C ALA A 16 20.46 -19.42 13.54
N ILE A 17 19.99 -19.61 12.29
CA ILE A 17 18.91 -18.79 11.70
C ILE A 17 17.68 -19.67 11.47
N VAL A 18 16.51 -19.25 11.96
CA VAL A 18 15.20 -19.85 11.70
C VAL A 18 14.50 -18.99 10.65
N GLY A 19 14.19 -19.58 9.49
CA GLY A 19 13.75 -18.89 8.29
C GLY A 19 14.94 -18.59 7.36
N ALA A 20 15.20 -19.49 6.41
CA ALA A 20 16.29 -19.41 5.42
C ALA A 20 15.91 -18.62 4.15
N GLY A 21 14.76 -17.95 4.17
CA GLY A 21 14.30 -17.07 3.10
C GLY A 21 15.10 -15.79 2.96
N ARG A 22 14.50 -14.77 2.33
CA ARG A 22 15.18 -13.52 1.97
C ARG A 22 15.83 -12.82 3.17
N MET A 23 15.10 -12.64 4.27
CA MET A 23 15.65 -11.95 5.45
C MET A 23 16.73 -12.79 6.12
N GLY A 24 16.53 -14.09 6.36
CA GLY A 24 17.57 -14.96 6.91
C GLY A 24 18.90 -14.91 6.14
N ARG A 25 18.85 -14.83 4.80
CA ARG A 25 20.05 -14.64 3.97
C ARG A 25 20.73 -13.28 4.15
N GLU A 26 19.98 -12.21 4.41
CA GLU A 26 20.56 -10.90 4.73
C GLU A 26 21.23 -10.89 6.11
N HIS A 27 20.61 -11.55 7.12
CA HIS A 27 21.27 -11.77 8.42
C HIS A 27 22.54 -12.58 8.25
N ALA A 28 22.53 -13.63 7.43
CA ALA A 28 23.71 -14.44 7.18
C ALA A 28 24.87 -13.63 6.58
N LYS A 29 24.58 -12.75 5.62
CA LYS A 29 25.58 -11.85 5.04
C LYS A 29 26.12 -10.84 6.05
N ALA A 30 25.28 -10.35 6.95
CA ALA A 30 25.70 -9.42 8.01
C ALA A 30 26.59 -10.14 9.04
N ILE A 31 26.18 -11.32 9.49
CA ILE A 31 26.94 -12.14 10.45
C ILE A 31 28.31 -12.56 9.87
N ALA A 32 28.37 -12.89 8.58
CA ALA A 32 29.63 -13.26 7.92
C ALA A 32 30.68 -12.13 7.87
N ARG A 33 30.30 -10.88 8.15
CA ARG A 33 31.22 -9.72 8.11
C ARG A 33 31.77 -9.32 9.48
N ILE A 34 31.22 -9.88 10.55
CA ILE A 34 31.60 -9.55 11.93
C ILE A 34 32.38 -10.71 12.54
N SER A 35 33.34 -10.41 13.40
CA SER A 35 34.23 -11.41 14.01
C SER A 35 33.70 -12.00 15.31
N THR A 36 32.62 -11.44 15.85
CA THR A 36 32.01 -11.80 17.14
C THR A 36 31.20 -13.10 17.08
N ALA A 37 30.90 -13.62 15.88
CA ALA A 37 30.09 -14.81 15.69
C ALA A 37 30.40 -15.55 14.39
N HIS A 38 29.92 -16.80 14.30
CA HIS A 38 29.87 -17.57 13.07
C HIS A 38 28.56 -18.35 12.98
N LEU A 39 28.09 -18.56 11.75
CA LEU A 39 26.88 -19.34 11.49
C LEU A 39 27.18 -20.84 11.57
N VAL A 40 26.40 -21.54 12.38
CA VAL A 40 26.50 -23.00 12.54
C VAL A 40 25.34 -23.73 11.88
N ALA A 41 24.17 -23.09 11.78
CA ALA A 41 22.98 -23.72 11.20
C ALA A 41 21.95 -22.75 10.60
N ALA A 42 21.09 -23.30 9.75
CA ALA A 42 19.80 -22.72 9.43
C ALA A 42 18.67 -23.75 9.53
N VAL A 43 17.47 -23.26 9.85
CA VAL A 43 16.24 -24.04 9.98
C VAL A 43 15.19 -23.44 9.07
N ASP A 44 14.62 -24.25 8.17
CA ASP A 44 13.51 -23.83 7.32
C ASP A 44 12.74 -25.09 6.90
N PRO A 45 11.40 -25.10 6.90
CA PRO A 45 10.64 -26.26 6.42
C PRO A 45 10.84 -26.52 4.91
N ASP A 46 11.14 -25.50 4.11
CA ASP A 46 11.34 -25.61 2.66
C ASP A 46 12.76 -26.12 2.32
N GLU A 47 12.83 -27.22 1.58
CA GLU A 47 14.09 -27.82 1.13
C GLU A 47 14.88 -26.90 0.19
N GLU A 48 14.19 -26.14 -0.67
CA GLU A 48 14.85 -25.22 -1.58
C GLU A 48 15.51 -24.06 -0.83
N ALA A 49 14.81 -23.49 0.17
CA ALA A 49 15.36 -22.46 1.03
C ALA A 49 16.60 -22.96 1.80
N ARG A 50 16.56 -24.19 2.33
CA ARG A 50 17.71 -24.83 2.98
C ARG A 50 18.89 -25.00 2.01
N ARG A 51 18.64 -25.48 0.79
CA ARG A 51 19.69 -25.65 -0.24
C ARG A 51 20.36 -24.32 -0.60
N GLU A 52 19.57 -23.29 -0.91
CA GLU A 52 20.07 -21.95 -1.22
C GLU A 52 20.91 -21.36 -0.06
N PHE A 53 20.48 -21.60 1.18
CA PHE A 53 21.23 -21.14 2.34
C PHE A 53 22.56 -21.87 2.52
N GLY A 54 22.59 -23.19 2.33
CA GLY A 54 23.81 -23.98 2.40
C GLY A 54 24.85 -23.56 1.35
N GLU A 55 24.39 -23.15 0.15
CA GLU A 55 25.25 -22.57 -0.89
C GLU A 55 25.81 -21.19 -0.48
N LEU A 56 24.99 -20.37 0.18
CA LEU A 56 25.40 -19.04 0.66
C LEU A 56 26.42 -19.12 1.80
N VAL A 57 26.31 -20.12 2.67
CA VAL A 57 27.14 -20.28 3.87
C VAL A 57 27.73 -21.70 3.91
N PRO A 58 28.79 -21.98 3.12
CA PRO A 58 29.41 -23.30 3.10
C PRO A 58 29.88 -23.72 4.50
N GLY A 59 29.42 -24.89 4.95
CA GLY A 59 29.76 -25.46 6.26
C GLY A 59 28.70 -25.29 7.35
N ALA A 60 27.67 -24.45 7.14
CA ALA A 60 26.50 -24.41 8.02
C ALA A 60 25.62 -25.64 7.78
N LYS A 61 25.17 -26.30 8.86
CA LYS A 61 24.17 -27.39 8.74
C LYS A 61 22.79 -26.82 8.44
N THR A 62 21.92 -27.61 7.85
CA THR A 62 20.52 -27.21 7.63
C THR A 62 19.57 -28.26 8.21
N PHE A 63 18.48 -27.79 8.81
CA PHE A 63 17.50 -28.64 9.48
C PHE A 63 16.08 -28.26 9.04
N ALA A 64 15.17 -29.23 9.04
CA ALA A 64 13.77 -28.98 8.70
C ALA A 64 13.01 -28.34 9.87
N THR A 65 13.36 -28.70 11.11
CA THR A 65 12.70 -28.21 12.32
C THR A 65 13.71 -27.73 13.36
N LEU A 66 13.22 -26.90 14.31
CA LEU A 66 14.00 -26.47 15.47
C LEU A 66 14.38 -27.64 16.38
N ASP A 67 13.50 -28.65 16.49
CA ASP A 67 13.78 -29.83 17.31
C ASP A 67 14.93 -30.66 16.75
N ASP A 68 15.04 -30.78 15.43
CA ASP A 68 16.17 -31.46 14.78
C ASP A 68 17.49 -30.72 15.07
N LEU A 69 17.47 -29.38 15.04
CA LEU A 69 18.64 -28.56 15.39
C LEU A 69 19.06 -28.78 16.84
N PHE A 70 18.12 -28.74 17.78
CA PHE A 70 18.42 -28.86 19.21
C PHE A 70 18.69 -30.30 19.67
N SER A 71 18.36 -31.29 18.84
CA SER A 71 18.74 -32.70 19.08
C SER A 71 20.19 -33.00 18.66
N ASP A 72 20.83 -32.10 17.91
CA ASP A 72 22.23 -32.22 17.49
C ASP A 72 23.14 -31.37 18.38
N ASP A 73 23.62 -31.96 19.49
CA ASP A 73 24.53 -31.32 20.45
C ASP A 73 25.77 -30.70 19.78
N ALA A 74 26.25 -31.29 18.68
CA ALA A 74 27.39 -30.77 17.94
C ALA A 74 27.11 -29.44 17.24
N THR A 75 25.84 -29.04 17.12
CA THR A 75 25.37 -27.82 16.42
C THR A 75 24.62 -26.84 17.35
N ALA A 76 24.61 -27.09 18.67
CA ALA A 76 23.95 -26.22 19.65
C ALA A 76 24.35 -24.73 19.49
N PRO A 77 23.40 -23.82 19.20
CA PRO A 77 23.69 -22.40 19.03
C PRO A 77 23.68 -21.65 20.37
N ASP A 78 24.51 -20.62 20.46
CA ASP A 78 24.45 -19.62 21.52
C ASP A 78 23.33 -18.60 21.26
N VAL A 79 23.08 -18.29 19.99
CA VAL A 79 22.07 -17.32 19.56
C VAL A 79 21.21 -17.89 18.44
N VAL A 80 19.90 -17.67 18.52
CA VAL A 80 18.94 -18.01 17.46
C VAL A 80 18.33 -16.74 16.89
N HIS A 81 18.50 -16.55 15.59
CA HIS A 81 17.84 -15.50 14.81
C HIS A 81 16.53 -16.01 14.23
N VAL A 82 15.41 -15.43 14.63
CA VAL A 82 14.07 -15.74 14.12
C VAL A 82 13.73 -14.74 13.01
N CYS A 83 13.86 -15.19 11.75
CA CYS A 83 13.67 -14.40 10.54
C CYS A 83 12.53 -14.99 9.66
N THR A 84 11.49 -15.49 10.31
CA THR A 84 10.37 -16.18 9.64
C THR A 84 9.27 -15.21 9.21
N ALA A 85 8.42 -15.63 8.28
CA ALA A 85 7.20 -14.90 7.93
C ALA A 85 6.07 -15.92 7.76
N PRO A 86 4.85 -15.65 8.27
CA PRO A 86 4.37 -14.38 8.86
C PRO A 86 4.74 -14.21 10.35
N ALA A 87 4.52 -13.02 10.93
CA ALA A 87 4.92 -12.69 12.31
C ALA A 87 4.46 -13.68 13.39
N HIS A 88 3.30 -14.32 13.23
CA HIS A 88 2.79 -15.31 14.18
C HIS A 88 3.71 -16.52 14.37
N THR A 89 4.65 -16.78 13.45
CA THR A 89 5.64 -17.85 13.61
C THR A 89 6.80 -17.46 14.53
N HIS A 90 6.92 -16.18 14.92
CA HIS A 90 7.99 -15.70 15.78
C HIS A 90 7.89 -16.26 17.20
N ALA A 91 6.71 -16.19 17.83
CA ALA A 91 6.54 -16.56 19.23
C ALA A 91 6.87 -18.06 19.50
N PRO A 92 6.37 -19.03 18.71
CA PRO A 92 6.73 -20.43 18.91
C PRO A 92 8.24 -20.69 18.72
N ALA A 93 8.86 -20.08 17.71
CA ALA A 93 10.29 -20.23 17.45
C ALA A 93 11.15 -19.61 18.56
N ALA A 94 10.79 -18.41 19.03
CA ALA A 94 11.48 -17.71 20.10
C ALA A 94 11.43 -18.48 21.42
N ARG A 95 10.25 -18.97 21.83
CA ARG A 95 10.10 -19.80 23.05
C ARG A 95 10.94 -21.06 22.97
N ARG A 96 10.87 -21.77 21.85
CA ARG A 96 11.62 -23.01 21.67
C ARG A 96 13.13 -22.80 21.74
N ALA A 97 13.63 -21.66 21.27
CA ALA A 97 15.03 -21.27 21.39
C ALA A 97 15.43 -20.91 22.84
N LEU A 98 14.58 -20.18 23.56
CA LEU A 98 14.79 -19.87 24.99
C LEU A 98 14.78 -21.14 25.85
N GLU A 99 13.88 -22.09 25.55
CA GLU A 99 13.82 -23.40 26.18
C GLU A 99 15.12 -24.20 26.00
N ALA A 100 15.76 -24.07 24.83
CA ALA A 100 17.05 -24.68 24.53
C ALA A 100 18.25 -23.93 25.15
N GLY A 101 18.02 -22.82 25.84
CA GLY A 101 19.09 -22.04 26.48
C GLY A 101 19.82 -21.06 25.56
N ALA A 102 19.25 -20.72 24.39
CA ALA A 102 19.86 -19.80 23.45
C ALA A 102 19.33 -18.36 23.62
N HIS A 103 20.20 -17.36 23.44
CA HIS A 103 19.78 -15.98 23.26
C HIS A 103 18.96 -15.83 21.98
N ILE A 104 18.06 -14.84 21.91
CA ILE A 104 17.18 -14.67 20.74
C ILE A 104 17.34 -13.29 20.09
N TYR A 105 17.43 -13.31 18.75
CA TYR A 105 17.23 -12.14 17.91
C TYR A 105 15.96 -12.39 17.10
N VAL A 106 14.95 -11.51 17.17
CA VAL A 106 13.68 -11.70 16.46
C VAL A 106 13.48 -10.56 15.48
N GLU A 107 13.17 -10.86 14.22
CA GLU A 107 12.83 -9.83 13.25
C GLU A 107 11.53 -9.10 13.62
N LYS A 108 11.34 -7.90 13.06
CA LYS A 108 10.13 -7.11 13.27
C LYS A 108 8.97 -7.61 12.39
N PRO A 109 7.70 -7.43 12.81
CA PRO A 109 7.26 -7.08 14.17
C PRO A 109 7.64 -8.19 15.16
N PHE A 110 7.87 -7.86 16.43
CA PHE A 110 8.50 -8.79 17.38
C PHE A 110 7.66 -10.07 17.53
N VAL A 111 6.38 -9.91 17.85
CA VAL A 111 5.31 -10.93 17.84
C VAL A 111 3.98 -10.25 17.53
N ASP A 112 2.85 -10.96 17.65
CA ASP A 112 1.54 -10.43 17.24
C ASP A 112 0.94 -9.40 18.21
N ASP A 113 1.32 -9.42 19.49
CA ASP A 113 0.72 -8.60 20.54
C ASP A 113 1.67 -8.33 21.73
N ALA A 114 1.33 -7.32 22.54
CA ALA A 114 2.13 -6.90 23.68
C ALA A 114 2.10 -7.89 24.86
N GLU A 115 1.05 -8.69 25.02
CA GLU A 115 0.96 -9.69 26.09
C GLU A 115 1.97 -10.82 25.84
N THR A 116 1.96 -11.40 24.64
CA THR A 116 2.94 -12.39 24.18
C THR A 116 4.37 -11.84 24.25
N THR A 117 4.55 -10.54 23.96
CA THR A 117 5.85 -9.87 24.10
C THR A 117 6.36 -9.92 25.53
N GLU A 118 5.53 -9.54 26.51
CA GLU A 118 5.91 -9.56 27.92
C GLU A 118 6.21 -10.98 28.41
N GLU A 119 5.46 -11.98 27.96
CA GLU A 119 5.71 -13.38 28.30
C GLU A 119 7.08 -13.87 27.83
N ILE A 120 7.47 -13.57 26.58
CA ILE A 120 8.78 -13.94 26.02
C ILE A 120 9.91 -13.20 26.75
N LEU A 121 9.73 -11.89 27.01
CA LEU A 121 10.72 -11.10 27.72
C LEU A 121 10.90 -11.58 29.18
N ALA A 122 9.81 -11.97 29.85
CA ALA A 122 9.84 -12.54 31.19
C ALA A 122 10.52 -13.92 31.21
N GLU A 123 10.22 -14.77 30.23
CA GLU A 123 10.87 -16.07 30.08
C GLU A 123 12.39 -15.93 29.88
N ALA A 124 12.81 -15.07 28.94
CA ALA A 124 14.23 -14.81 28.71
C ALA A 124 14.94 -14.32 29.98
N ARG A 125 14.31 -13.38 30.71
CA ARG A 125 14.83 -12.85 31.98
C ARG A 125 14.98 -13.94 33.05
N SER A 126 14.00 -14.83 33.18
CA SER A 126 14.04 -15.93 34.16
C SER A 126 15.18 -16.93 33.91
N ARG A 127 15.64 -17.02 32.66
CA ARG A 127 16.72 -17.90 32.20
C ARG A 127 18.08 -17.18 32.12
N GLY A 128 18.14 -15.87 32.36
CA GLY A 128 19.35 -15.06 32.19
C GLY A 128 19.76 -14.87 30.72
N LEU A 129 18.82 -15.04 29.79
CA LEU A 129 19.04 -14.91 28.34
C LEU A 129 18.69 -13.50 27.87
N GLN A 130 19.35 -13.07 26.79
CA GLN A 130 19.15 -11.76 26.18
C GLN A 130 18.26 -11.84 24.95
N VAL A 131 17.54 -10.74 24.70
CA VAL A 131 16.61 -10.57 23.59
C VAL A 131 17.03 -9.33 22.79
N CYS A 132 17.01 -9.43 21.46
CA CYS A 132 17.10 -8.28 20.56
C CYS A 132 15.99 -8.38 19.51
N CYS A 133 15.46 -7.24 19.09
CA CYS A 133 14.50 -7.15 17.97
C CYS A 133 15.17 -6.51 16.74
N GLY A 134 14.64 -6.80 15.55
CA GLY A 134 15.05 -6.29 14.23
C GLY A 134 14.92 -4.77 14.01
N TYR A 135 15.26 -3.94 15.00
CA TYR A 135 15.11 -2.48 14.99
C TYR A 135 16.30 -1.78 14.30
N GLN A 136 16.62 -2.25 13.10
CA GLN A 136 17.84 -1.90 12.35
C GLN A 136 18.07 -0.40 12.11
N LEU A 137 17.03 0.44 12.11
CA LEU A 137 17.22 1.89 11.97
C LEU A 137 18.04 2.48 13.14
N LEU A 138 17.99 1.87 14.32
CA LEU A 138 18.82 2.28 15.47
C LEU A 138 20.32 2.03 15.24
N GLY A 139 20.66 1.04 14.40
CA GLY A 139 22.04 0.76 14.03
C GLY A 139 22.59 1.67 12.93
N GLN A 140 21.77 2.59 12.37
CA GLN A 140 22.27 3.57 11.41
C GLN A 140 23.04 4.68 12.12
N GLY A 141 24.15 5.13 11.52
CA GLY A 141 24.98 6.18 12.11
C GLY A 141 24.21 7.49 12.41
N VAL A 142 23.18 7.80 11.63
CA VAL A 142 22.34 8.99 11.88
C VAL A 142 21.44 8.86 13.10
N ALA A 143 21.03 7.64 13.50
CA ALA A 143 20.29 7.41 14.74
C ALA A 143 21.21 7.49 15.98
N VAL A 144 22.43 6.97 15.86
CA VAL A 144 23.48 7.10 16.89
C VAL A 144 23.78 8.58 17.13
N GLU A 145 24.00 9.33 16.04
CA GLU A 145 24.24 10.77 16.07
C GLU A 145 23.08 11.55 16.73
N ALA A 146 21.84 11.07 16.57
CA ALA A 146 20.65 11.64 17.21
C ALA A 146 20.61 11.39 18.72
N CYS A 147 21.02 10.20 19.17
CA CYS A 147 21.13 9.88 20.60
C CYS A 147 22.24 10.71 21.26
N GLU A 148 23.42 10.80 20.65
CA GLU A 148 24.53 11.64 21.12
C GLU A 148 24.13 13.12 21.21
N PHE A 149 23.29 13.59 20.28
CA PHE A 149 22.77 14.94 20.34
C PHE A 149 21.94 15.17 21.60
N LEU A 150 21.13 14.21 22.04
CA LEU A 150 20.32 14.33 23.26
C LEU A 150 21.16 14.41 24.54
N GLU A 151 22.39 13.87 24.54
CA GLU A 151 23.33 13.97 25.66
C GLU A 151 23.97 15.37 25.81
N SER A 152 23.94 16.18 24.74
CA SER A 152 24.47 17.55 24.77
C SER A 152 23.63 18.45 25.71
N PRO A 153 24.11 19.62 26.17
CA PRO A 153 23.31 20.52 27.00
C PRO A 153 22.01 20.98 26.32
N GLY A 154 20.97 21.28 27.11
CA GLY A 154 19.65 21.75 26.65
C GLY A 154 18.54 20.75 26.96
N ALA A 155 17.38 21.22 27.41
CA ALA A 155 16.25 20.32 27.69
C ALA A 155 15.59 19.91 26.37
N THR A 156 15.32 18.61 26.18
CA THR A 156 14.49 18.13 25.07
C THR A 156 13.05 18.55 25.32
N VAL A 157 12.43 19.18 24.32
CA VAL A 157 11.07 19.71 24.40
C VAL A 157 10.10 18.79 23.67
N HIS A 158 10.48 18.35 22.47
CA HIS A 158 9.61 17.55 21.60
C HIS A 158 10.41 16.65 20.67
N VAL A 159 9.86 15.48 20.35
CA VAL A 159 10.38 14.60 19.31
C VAL A 159 9.24 14.23 18.34
N GLU A 160 9.45 14.39 17.05
CA GLU A 160 8.52 13.96 16.01
C GLU A 160 9.17 12.82 15.21
N SER A 161 8.43 11.75 14.93
CA SER A 161 8.84 10.69 13.99
C SER A 161 7.78 10.53 12.91
N TYR A 162 8.21 10.68 11.66
CA TYR A 162 7.34 10.69 10.50
C TYR A 162 7.79 9.62 9.50
N PHE A 163 6.82 8.84 9.02
CA PHE A 163 7.04 7.85 7.96
C PHE A 163 5.92 7.91 6.92
N ALA A 164 6.28 8.00 5.64
CA ALA A 164 5.33 8.00 4.53
C ALA A 164 5.69 6.93 3.50
N PHE A 165 4.71 6.14 3.06
CA PHE A 165 4.90 5.17 1.97
C PHE A 165 3.62 4.92 1.17
N LYS A 166 3.74 4.23 0.03
CA LYS A 166 2.58 3.78 -0.76
C LYS A 166 2.42 2.27 -0.56
N PRO A 167 1.26 1.79 -0.07
CA PRO A 167 0.96 0.37 -0.13
C PRO A 167 1.09 -0.16 -1.56
N ARG A 168 1.77 -1.29 -1.70
CA ARG A 168 1.86 -1.99 -2.99
C ARG A 168 0.55 -2.71 -3.25
N ARG A 169 -0.09 -2.41 -4.38
CA ARG A 169 -1.19 -3.20 -4.91
C ARG A 169 -0.61 -4.39 -5.69
N THR A 170 -0.69 -5.60 -5.15
CA THR A 170 -0.21 -6.80 -5.83
C THR A 170 -1.08 -7.11 -7.07
N GLY A 171 -0.44 -7.42 -8.19
CA GLY A 171 -1.11 -7.83 -9.43
C GLY A 171 -1.88 -9.15 -9.27
N SER A 172 -2.69 -9.50 -10.29
CA SER A 172 -3.60 -10.66 -10.30
C SER A 172 -2.95 -12.04 -10.08
N ASN A 173 -1.61 -12.17 -10.16
CA ASN A 173 -0.90 -13.45 -10.19
C ASN A 173 -0.16 -13.84 -8.89
N VAL A 174 -0.43 -13.18 -7.75
CA VAL A 174 0.23 -13.54 -6.47
C VAL A 174 -0.73 -14.30 -5.57
N ARG A 175 -0.34 -15.51 -5.13
CA ARG A 175 -1.13 -16.41 -4.28
C ARG A 175 -1.52 -15.80 -2.91
N HIS A 176 -0.78 -14.81 -2.42
CA HIS A 176 -1.11 -14.04 -1.22
C HIS A 176 -1.08 -12.54 -1.51
N ARG A 177 -2.23 -11.87 -1.36
CA ARG A 177 -2.33 -10.40 -1.37
C ARG A 177 -2.09 -9.90 0.04
N ILE A 178 -1.07 -9.08 0.23
CA ILE A 178 -0.85 -8.39 1.50
C ILE A 178 -1.79 -7.18 1.55
N SER A 179 -2.66 -7.12 2.55
CA SER A 179 -3.61 -6.01 2.75
C SER A 179 -2.86 -4.71 3.09
N GLU A 180 -3.52 -3.56 2.96
CA GLU A 180 -2.89 -2.29 3.36
C GLU A 180 -2.70 -2.23 4.89
N GLU A 181 -3.56 -2.92 5.64
CA GLU A 181 -3.47 -3.09 7.09
C GLU A 181 -2.23 -3.91 7.48
N GLU A 182 -2.00 -5.05 6.83
CA GLU A 182 -0.79 -5.85 7.03
C GLU A 182 0.47 -5.05 6.67
N GLN A 183 0.44 -4.29 5.57
CA GLN A 183 1.55 -3.40 5.22
C GLN A 183 1.75 -2.27 6.22
N LEU A 184 0.69 -1.71 6.81
CA LEU A 184 0.78 -0.73 7.88
C LEU A 184 1.49 -1.32 9.09
N PHE A 185 1.07 -2.50 9.57
CA PHE A 185 1.67 -3.13 10.75
C PHE A 185 3.07 -3.70 10.49
N ASP A 186 3.43 -3.99 9.25
CA ASP A 186 4.82 -4.32 8.88
C ASP A 186 5.76 -3.09 8.96
N ILE A 187 5.22 -1.89 8.74
CA ILE A 187 5.98 -0.63 8.70
C ILE A 187 5.94 0.14 10.03
N LEU A 188 4.80 0.13 10.72
CA LEU A 188 4.53 0.89 11.94
C LEU A 188 5.64 0.76 13.00
N PRO A 189 6.28 -0.41 13.23
CA PRO A 189 7.39 -0.51 14.19
C PRO A 189 8.55 0.45 13.88
N HIS A 190 8.90 0.66 12.60
CA HIS A 190 10.06 1.46 12.20
C HIS A 190 10.11 2.88 12.79
N PRO A 191 9.12 3.75 12.54
CA PRO A 191 9.10 5.07 13.14
C PRO A 191 8.81 5.02 14.65
N THR A 192 8.11 3.99 15.13
CA THR A 192 7.72 3.82 16.54
C THR A 192 8.94 3.60 17.44
N TYR A 193 9.75 2.57 17.19
CA TYR A 193 10.90 2.29 18.06
C TYR A 193 11.96 3.40 18.00
N VAL A 194 12.07 4.12 16.87
CA VAL A 194 12.99 5.27 16.78
C VAL A 194 12.49 6.40 17.67
N LEU A 195 11.20 6.74 17.60
CA LEU A 195 10.61 7.75 18.48
C LEU A 195 10.81 7.39 19.96
N LEU A 196 10.46 6.16 20.32
CA LEU A 196 10.54 5.68 21.69
C LEU A 196 11.98 5.65 22.19
N GLN A 197 12.95 5.21 21.39
CA GLN A 197 14.37 5.25 21.77
C GLN A 197 14.85 6.68 22.03
N LEU A 198 14.46 7.65 21.21
CA LEU A 198 14.83 9.05 21.43
C LEU A 198 14.18 9.64 22.69
N LEU A 199 12.92 9.29 22.97
CA LEU A 199 12.26 9.68 24.22
C LEU A 199 12.96 9.04 25.44
N ARG A 200 13.37 7.78 25.35
CA ARG A 200 14.16 7.08 26.38
C ARG A 200 15.49 7.78 26.63
N SER A 201 16.25 8.08 25.59
CA SER A 201 17.52 8.82 25.72
C SER A 201 17.31 10.22 26.32
N ALA A 202 16.18 10.88 26.04
CA ALA A 202 15.86 12.20 26.60
C ALA A 202 15.38 12.17 28.06
N ALA A 203 14.71 11.09 28.48
CA ALA A 203 14.18 10.90 29.83
C ALA A 203 14.33 9.43 30.27
N PRO A 204 15.55 9.00 30.66
CA PRO A 204 15.85 7.60 30.94
C PRO A 204 15.00 7.01 32.08
N ASP A 205 14.80 7.77 33.15
CA ASP A 205 14.17 7.31 34.39
C ASP A 205 12.64 7.39 34.42
N ALA A 206 12.00 7.87 33.34
CA ALA A 206 10.54 8.03 33.27
C ALA A 206 9.89 6.89 32.48
N SER A 207 8.61 6.59 32.70
CA SER A 207 7.86 5.63 31.87
C SER A 207 7.23 6.27 30.64
N THR A 208 7.00 5.48 29.60
CA THR A 208 6.26 5.88 28.39
C THR A 208 4.76 5.78 28.62
N GLU A 209 4.01 6.82 28.26
CA GLU A 209 2.54 6.86 28.32
C GLU A 209 1.97 7.25 26.95
N ILE A 210 0.94 6.54 26.49
CA ILE A 210 0.22 6.87 25.24
C ILE A 210 -0.91 7.85 25.60
N GLU A 211 -0.80 9.11 25.15
CA GLU A 211 -1.80 10.15 25.42
C GLU A 211 -2.98 10.08 24.43
N SER A 212 -2.73 9.76 23.17
CA SER A 212 -3.80 9.58 22.16
C SER A 212 -3.35 8.74 20.97
N VAL A 213 -4.32 8.09 20.32
CA VAL A 213 -4.15 7.35 19.07
C VAL A 213 -5.27 7.73 18.11
N GLY A 214 -4.92 8.19 16.91
CA GLY A 214 -5.82 8.49 15.82
C GLY A 214 -5.46 7.69 14.58
N VAL A 215 -6.48 7.19 13.89
CA VAL A 215 -6.35 6.59 12.55
C VAL A 215 -7.28 7.37 11.63
N GLY A 216 -6.72 8.01 10.61
CA GLY A 216 -7.48 8.78 9.62
C GLY A 216 -8.16 7.91 8.57
N ASP A 217 -9.00 8.54 7.75
CA ASP A 217 -9.84 7.86 6.74
C ASP A 217 -9.03 7.19 5.61
N SER A 218 -7.75 7.52 5.50
CA SER A 218 -6.82 6.88 4.56
C SER A 218 -5.81 5.95 5.22
N GLY A 219 -6.01 5.62 6.50
CA GLY A 219 -5.10 4.78 7.28
C GLY A 219 -3.87 5.51 7.78
N SER A 220 -3.86 6.85 7.77
CA SER A 220 -2.81 7.62 8.43
C SER A 220 -2.89 7.42 9.95
N VAL A 221 -1.77 7.12 10.59
CA VAL A 221 -1.70 6.89 12.04
C VAL A 221 -1.04 8.09 12.70
N HIS A 222 -1.67 8.58 13.77
CA HIS A 222 -1.12 9.63 14.62
C HIS A 222 -1.13 9.15 16.07
N VAL A 223 0.03 9.11 16.72
CA VAL A 223 0.13 8.73 18.15
C VAL A 223 0.85 9.83 18.91
N LEU A 224 0.22 10.33 19.97
CA LEU A 224 0.86 11.23 20.93
C LEU A 224 1.33 10.41 22.12
N VAL A 225 2.63 10.50 22.41
CA VAL A 225 3.29 9.77 23.49
C VAL A 225 3.93 10.78 24.44
N ARG A 226 3.95 10.49 25.74
CA ARG A 226 4.68 11.27 26.75
C ARG A 226 5.65 10.36 27.50
N ARG A 227 6.87 10.85 27.74
CA ARG A 227 7.84 10.23 28.67
C ARG A 227 8.42 11.31 29.56
N GLY A 228 8.08 11.28 30.84
CA GLY A 228 8.38 12.37 31.77
C GLY A 228 7.73 13.69 31.30
N SER A 229 8.54 14.73 31.08
CA SER A 229 8.10 16.03 30.57
C SER A 229 8.16 16.16 29.04
N VAL A 230 8.73 15.17 28.34
CA VAL A 230 8.95 15.22 26.88
C VAL A 230 7.76 14.59 26.17
N ARG A 231 7.25 15.27 25.12
CA ARG A 231 6.20 14.73 24.25
C ARG A 231 6.77 14.25 22.92
N GLY A 232 6.30 13.10 22.47
CA GLY A 232 6.57 12.51 21.17
C GLY A 232 5.35 12.51 20.27
N LEU A 233 5.51 12.83 18.98
CA LEU A 233 4.49 12.64 17.96
C LEU A 233 4.96 11.59 16.95
N LEU A 234 4.19 10.52 16.80
CA LEU A 234 4.34 9.53 15.74
C LEU A 234 3.34 9.84 14.63
N CYS A 235 3.79 9.87 13.38
CA CYS A 235 2.96 10.03 12.21
C CYS A 235 3.34 9.01 11.14
N VAL A 236 2.39 8.17 10.71
CA VAL A 236 2.56 7.24 9.58
C VAL A 236 1.52 7.54 8.52
N SER A 237 1.92 7.76 7.27
CA SER A 237 1.01 8.03 6.15
C SER A 237 1.14 7.00 5.03
N LEU A 238 0.01 6.46 4.58
CA LEU A 238 -0.10 5.55 3.43
C LEU A 238 -0.28 6.31 2.09
N GLU A 239 -0.54 7.62 2.16
CA GLU A 239 -0.89 8.45 1.01
C GLU A 239 0.20 9.43 0.60
N ALA A 240 0.92 9.97 1.58
CA ALA A 240 1.89 11.02 1.36
C ALA A 240 3.02 10.60 0.40
N ARG A 241 3.44 11.54 -0.45
CA ARG A 241 4.51 11.35 -1.43
C ARG A 241 5.50 12.51 -1.31
N PRO A 242 6.81 12.25 -1.47
CA PRO A 242 7.47 10.96 -1.74
C PRO A 242 7.52 10.01 -0.52
N VAL A 243 8.19 8.86 -0.65
CA VAL A 243 8.52 8.03 0.53
C VAL A 243 9.48 8.81 1.42
N GLU A 244 9.13 8.96 2.69
CA GLU A 244 9.91 9.73 3.66
C GLU A 244 9.99 8.98 4.99
N SER A 245 11.11 9.13 5.68
CA SER A 245 11.34 8.61 7.02
C SER A 245 12.30 9.55 7.72
N PHE A 246 11.80 10.37 8.64
CA PHE A 246 12.62 11.32 9.37
C PHE A 246 12.19 11.44 10.83
N VAL A 247 13.10 11.94 11.65
CA VAL A 247 12.79 12.41 13.00
C VAL A 247 13.22 13.86 13.17
N ARG A 248 12.44 14.61 13.94
CA ARG A 248 12.80 15.95 14.40
C ARG A 248 12.92 15.95 15.91
N ILE A 249 13.98 16.56 16.41
CA ILE A 249 14.27 16.69 17.83
C ILE A 249 14.35 18.19 18.12
N GLU A 250 13.40 18.68 18.91
CA GLU A 250 13.34 20.07 19.36
C GLU A 250 13.84 20.15 20.79
N ARG A 251 14.79 21.05 21.03
CA ARG A 251 15.41 21.28 22.34
C ARG A 251 15.38 22.76 22.69
N SER A 252 15.55 23.08 23.96
CA SER A 252 15.51 24.46 24.47
C SER A 252 16.59 25.38 23.88
N ASN A 253 17.62 24.82 23.23
CA ASN A 253 18.75 25.53 22.65
C ASN A 253 19.03 25.20 21.18
N GLY A 254 18.11 24.50 20.50
CA GLY A 254 18.28 24.17 19.09
C GLY A 254 17.44 22.99 18.63
N ARG A 255 17.60 22.62 17.36
CA ARG A 255 16.91 21.50 16.74
C ARG A 255 17.82 20.64 15.89
N MET A 256 17.42 19.39 15.74
CA MET A 256 18.02 18.43 14.82
C MET A 256 16.92 17.77 13.99
N GLU A 257 17.18 17.60 12.70
CA GLU A 257 16.39 16.78 11.79
C GLU A 257 17.28 15.67 11.23
N VAL A 258 16.79 14.43 11.29
CA VAL A 258 17.50 13.23 10.83
C VAL A 258 16.64 12.55 9.78
N ASP A 259 17.18 12.38 8.59
CA ASP A 259 16.53 11.73 7.46
C ASP A 259 17.12 10.33 7.23
N PHE A 260 16.33 9.29 7.46
CA PHE A 260 16.73 7.89 7.30
C PHE A 260 16.70 7.42 5.84
N MET A 261 15.94 8.09 4.96
CA MET A 261 15.90 7.76 3.54
C MET A 261 17.16 8.26 2.82
N ARG A 262 17.62 9.47 3.17
CA ARG A 262 18.79 10.12 2.59
C ARG A 262 20.06 9.86 3.40
N GLY A 263 19.94 9.45 4.66
CA GLY A 263 21.06 9.24 5.57
C GLY A 263 21.76 10.56 5.91
N THR A 264 20.99 11.63 6.16
CA THR A 264 21.53 12.98 6.42
C THR A 264 21.01 13.55 7.73
N VAL A 265 21.80 14.43 8.34
CA VAL A 265 21.44 15.16 9.54
C VAL A 265 21.56 16.65 9.28
N GLN A 266 20.60 17.44 9.75
CA GLN A 266 20.64 18.90 9.76
C GLN A 266 20.43 19.41 11.19
N ARG A 267 21.30 20.32 11.62
CA ARG A 267 21.30 20.90 12.96
C ARG A 267 21.29 22.42 12.89
N LEU A 268 20.47 23.05 13.73
CA LEU A 268 20.48 24.48 13.98
C LEU A 268 20.52 24.73 15.50
N GLN A 269 21.33 25.68 15.95
CA GLN A 269 21.50 26.02 17.36
C GLN A 269 21.09 27.47 17.65
N GLY A 270 20.59 27.70 18.86
CA GLY A 270 20.17 29.00 19.37
C GLY A 270 18.68 29.27 19.19
N ALA A 271 18.23 30.44 19.66
CA ALA A 271 16.81 30.80 19.72
C ALA A 271 16.14 31.03 18.34
N GLY A 272 16.90 31.01 17.23
CA GLY A 272 16.38 31.17 15.86
C GLY A 272 15.78 32.54 15.52
N THR A 273 15.82 33.51 16.44
CA THR A 273 15.13 34.80 16.29
C THR A 273 16.04 35.98 15.97
N SER A 274 17.37 35.84 16.08
CA SER A 274 18.29 36.95 15.78
C SER A 274 18.31 37.28 14.28
N ALA A 275 18.43 38.57 13.94
CA ALA A 275 18.43 39.03 12.55
C ALA A 275 19.53 38.35 11.70
N LEU A 276 20.69 38.10 12.30
CA LEU A 276 21.80 37.44 11.64
C LEU A 276 21.52 35.94 11.41
N GLN A 277 20.94 35.23 12.38
CA GLN A 277 20.56 33.82 12.22
C GLN A 277 19.51 33.64 11.12
N LYS A 278 18.50 34.52 11.04
CA LYS A 278 17.49 34.48 9.97
C LYS A 278 18.12 34.56 8.57
N ILE A 279 19.25 35.24 8.42
CA ILE A 279 19.99 35.34 7.17
C ILE A 279 20.89 34.12 6.96
N LEU A 280 21.64 33.69 7.99
CA LEU A 280 22.67 32.66 7.85
C LEU A 280 22.14 31.23 7.91
N ASP A 281 21.09 30.96 8.70
CA ASP A 281 20.57 29.61 8.95
C ASP A 281 20.10 28.90 7.67
N PRO A 282 19.41 29.56 6.71
CA PRO A 282 19.10 28.92 5.42
C PRO A 282 20.35 28.44 4.65
N PHE A 283 21.44 29.22 4.66
CA PHE A 283 22.69 28.82 4.01
C PHE A 283 23.40 27.70 4.78
N ARG A 284 23.38 27.75 6.11
CA ARG A 284 23.90 26.66 6.95
C ARG A 284 23.13 25.36 6.72
N TRP A 285 21.82 25.43 6.57
CA TRP A 285 20.97 24.28 6.27
C TRP A 285 21.29 23.72 4.89
N ALA A 286 21.33 24.56 3.87
CA ALA A 286 21.66 24.16 2.50
C ALA A 286 23.05 23.53 2.40
N TRP A 287 24.04 24.08 3.12
CA TRP A 287 25.39 23.53 3.19
C TRP A 287 25.42 22.14 3.83
N GLN A 288 24.76 21.97 4.98
CA GLN A 288 24.64 20.67 5.66
C GLN A 288 23.96 19.62 4.77
N LEU A 289 22.89 20.00 4.06
CA LEU A 289 22.21 19.11 3.14
C LEU A 289 23.11 18.71 1.97
N MET A 290 23.83 19.67 1.36
CA MET A 290 24.74 19.43 0.24
C MET A 290 25.88 18.49 0.65
N VAL A 291 26.56 18.79 1.75
CA VAL A 291 27.69 18.00 2.26
C VAL A 291 27.21 16.63 2.73
N GLY A 292 26.15 16.58 3.53
CA GLY A 292 25.58 15.35 4.07
C GLY A 292 25.15 14.39 2.96
N THR A 293 24.44 14.89 1.94
CA THR A 293 24.03 14.08 0.78
C THR A 293 25.23 13.53 0.01
N THR A 294 26.27 14.35 -0.17
CA THR A 294 27.49 13.94 -0.89
C THR A 294 28.21 12.81 -0.13
N VAL A 295 28.34 12.94 1.19
CA VAL A 295 28.95 11.91 2.04
C VAL A 295 28.10 10.63 2.07
N ALA A 296 26.78 10.73 2.22
CA ALA A 296 25.88 9.58 2.24
C ALA A 296 25.94 8.81 0.91
N LEU A 297 25.95 9.52 -0.22
CA LEU A 297 26.07 8.91 -1.55
C LEU A 297 27.44 8.24 -1.74
N ALA A 298 28.53 8.90 -1.33
CA ALA A 298 29.87 8.33 -1.39
C ALA A 298 29.97 7.04 -0.56
N LYS A 299 29.44 7.03 0.67
CA LYS A 299 29.36 5.83 1.51
C LYS A 299 28.56 4.71 0.84
N ARG A 300 27.47 5.03 0.15
CA ARG A 300 26.63 4.05 -0.56
C ARG A 300 27.33 3.41 -1.77
N PHE A 301 28.16 4.15 -2.49
CA PHE A 301 28.91 3.63 -3.65
C PHE A 301 30.22 2.94 -3.27
N LEU A 302 30.92 3.43 -2.24
CA LEU A 302 32.22 2.91 -1.79
C LEU A 302 32.08 1.80 -0.74
N GLY A 303 30.94 1.72 -0.05
CA GLY A 303 30.68 0.70 0.96
C GLY A 303 30.63 -0.70 0.35
N LYS A 304 31.44 -1.61 0.90
CA LYS A 304 31.35 -3.05 0.61
C LYS A 304 30.11 -3.65 1.27
N GLY A 305 28.95 -3.49 0.65
CA GLY A 305 27.76 -4.24 1.06
C GLY A 305 26.43 -3.58 0.73
N GLY A 306 25.71 -4.12 -0.24
CA GLY A 306 24.32 -3.75 -0.55
C GLY A 306 23.27 -4.30 0.44
N GLY A 307 23.63 -4.44 1.72
CA GLY A 307 22.73 -4.92 2.77
C GLY A 307 21.84 -3.82 3.36
N TYR A 308 20.93 -4.18 4.26
CA TYR A 308 20.12 -3.20 4.98
C TYR A 308 20.99 -2.33 5.90
N LEU A 309 20.81 -1.00 5.81
CA LEU A 309 21.58 -0.04 6.59
C LEU A 309 21.29 -0.19 8.09
N GLY A 310 22.34 -0.41 8.87
CA GLY A 310 22.29 -0.52 10.33
C GLY A 310 22.09 -1.93 10.87
N LEU A 311 21.74 -2.91 10.03
CA LEU A 311 21.55 -4.31 10.46
C LEU A 311 22.84 -4.91 11.04
N GLU A 312 23.96 -4.74 10.34
CA GLU A 312 25.29 -5.23 10.77
C GLU A 312 25.70 -4.64 12.14
N THR A 313 25.58 -3.32 12.29
CA THR A 313 25.86 -2.61 13.54
C THR A 313 25.02 -3.14 14.71
N LEU A 314 23.72 -3.37 14.45
CA LEU A 314 22.79 -3.83 15.48
C LEU A 314 23.10 -5.27 15.91
N ILE A 315 23.34 -6.17 14.95
CA ILE A 315 23.70 -7.57 15.23
C ILE A 315 25.01 -7.63 16.03
N ASP A 316 26.04 -6.91 15.59
CA ASP A 316 27.34 -6.87 16.26
C ASP A 316 27.23 -6.29 17.68
N GLY A 317 26.43 -5.23 17.86
CA GLY A 317 26.12 -4.68 19.18
C GLY A 317 25.45 -5.69 20.11
N PHE A 318 24.51 -6.50 19.60
CA PHE A 318 23.84 -7.55 20.37
C PHE A 318 24.80 -8.69 20.74
N TYR A 319 25.69 -9.08 19.84
CA TYR A 319 26.67 -10.13 20.15
C TYR A 319 27.70 -9.65 21.17
N ARG A 320 28.14 -8.40 21.09
CA ARG A 320 29.01 -7.81 22.12
C ARG A 320 28.29 -7.76 23.47
N SER A 321 27.01 -7.40 23.53
CA SER A 321 26.29 -7.35 24.81
C SER A 321 26.20 -8.72 25.50
N ILE A 322 26.06 -9.79 24.72
CA ILE A 322 26.12 -11.17 25.24
C ILE A 322 27.52 -11.50 25.77
N LEU A 323 28.56 -11.22 24.99
CA LEU A 323 29.95 -11.55 25.35
C LEU A 323 30.45 -10.74 26.57
N GLU A 324 30.01 -9.50 26.69
CA GLU A 324 30.43 -8.56 27.73
C GLU A 324 29.50 -8.56 28.95
N GLY A 325 28.32 -9.19 28.85
CA GLY A 325 27.30 -9.18 29.91
C GLY A 325 26.64 -7.82 30.13
N THR A 326 26.61 -6.96 29.10
CA THR A 326 25.96 -5.64 29.13
C THR A 326 24.52 -5.72 28.61
N GLU A 327 23.75 -4.64 28.70
CA GLU A 327 22.38 -4.62 28.17
C GLU A 327 22.36 -4.76 26.64
N SER A 328 21.36 -5.47 26.11
CA SER A 328 21.10 -5.54 24.67
C SER A 328 20.94 -4.13 24.07
N PRO A 329 21.48 -3.85 22.86
CA PRO A 329 21.32 -2.55 22.21
C PRO A 329 19.85 -2.17 21.97
N VAL A 330 18.96 -3.15 21.97
CA VAL A 330 17.51 -2.97 22.00
C VAL A 330 17.00 -3.48 23.35
N SER A 331 16.75 -2.55 24.27
CA SER A 331 16.25 -2.88 25.62
C SER A 331 14.89 -3.58 25.58
N ALA A 332 14.63 -4.45 26.56
CA ALA A 332 13.35 -5.13 26.72
C ALA A 332 12.17 -4.15 26.85
N GLU A 333 12.37 -3.04 27.55
CA GLU A 333 11.35 -1.99 27.71
C GLU A 333 11.04 -1.30 26.37
N LEU A 334 12.03 -1.08 25.49
CA LEU A 334 11.77 -0.54 24.14
C LEU A 334 10.93 -1.50 23.27
N ILE A 335 11.21 -2.80 23.34
CA ILE A 335 10.42 -3.83 22.62
C ILE A 335 8.98 -3.80 23.11
N SER A 336 8.80 -3.85 24.44
CA SER A 336 7.48 -3.78 25.09
C SER A 336 6.71 -2.50 24.73
N ASP A 337 7.32 -1.33 24.85
CA ASP A 337 6.67 -0.05 24.54
C ASP A 337 6.28 0.05 23.05
N THR A 338 7.12 -0.49 22.15
CA THR A 338 6.83 -0.50 20.71
C THR A 338 5.60 -1.34 20.40
N GLU A 339 5.50 -2.53 20.99
CA GLU A 339 4.34 -3.42 20.78
C GLU A 339 3.07 -2.89 21.45
N LYS A 340 3.18 -2.21 22.61
CA LYS A 340 2.05 -1.49 23.23
C LYS A 340 1.49 -0.40 22.33
N VAL A 341 2.34 0.37 21.65
CA VAL A 341 1.90 1.36 20.66
C VAL A 341 1.24 0.67 19.47
N ALA A 342 1.82 -0.42 18.96
CA ALA A 342 1.24 -1.19 17.86
C ALA A 342 -0.15 -1.74 18.22
N ASP A 343 -0.34 -2.28 19.42
CA ASP A 343 -1.62 -2.76 19.94
C ASP A 343 -2.65 -1.64 20.11
N ALA A 344 -2.23 -0.47 20.58
CA ALA A 344 -3.12 0.68 20.69
C ALA A 344 -3.64 1.13 19.31
N VAL A 345 -2.79 1.07 18.29
CA VAL A 345 -3.16 1.32 16.88
C VAL A 345 -4.06 0.21 16.34
N ARG A 346 -3.74 -1.08 16.55
CA ARG A 346 -4.63 -2.21 16.22
C ARG A 346 -6.02 -2.03 16.83
N GLY A 347 -6.10 -1.64 18.10
CA GLY A 347 -7.35 -1.35 18.78
C GLY A 347 -8.13 -0.19 18.16
N ALA A 348 -7.45 0.86 17.70
CA ALA A 348 -8.10 1.98 16.99
C ALA A 348 -8.65 1.54 15.62
N VAL A 349 -7.87 0.76 14.86
CA VAL A 349 -8.30 0.18 13.56
C VAL A 349 -9.50 -0.75 13.73
N ARG A 350 -9.49 -1.59 14.78
CA ARG A 350 -10.62 -2.49 15.08
C ARG A 350 -11.91 -1.72 15.37
N ARG A 351 -11.84 -0.62 16.15
CA ARG A 351 -13.00 0.25 16.41
C ARG A 351 -13.57 0.89 15.15
N LEU A 352 -12.74 1.24 14.17
CA LEU A 352 -13.21 1.72 12.86
C LEU A 352 -14.00 0.63 12.13
N THR A 353 -13.47 -0.60 12.14
CA THR A 353 -14.12 -1.77 11.52
C THR A 353 -15.47 -2.08 12.17
N GLU A 354 -15.52 -2.09 13.50
CA GLU A 354 -16.74 -2.35 14.27
C GLU A 354 -17.83 -1.30 13.98
N ARG A 355 -17.47 -0.01 13.92
CA ARG A 355 -18.40 1.07 13.55
C ARG A 355 -18.96 0.90 12.14
N ALA A 356 -18.09 0.58 11.17
CA ALA A 356 -18.53 0.37 9.78
C ALA A 356 -19.54 -0.78 9.65
N HIS A 357 -19.34 -1.89 10.38
CA HIS A 357 -20.28 -3.01 10.38
C HIS A 357 -21.60 -2.71 11.08
N GLN A 358 -21.58 -2.00 12.21
CA GLN A 358 -22.81 -1.64 12.94
C GLN A 358 -23.73 -0.71 12.14
N SER A 359 -23.17 0.10 11.24
CA SER A 359 -23.94 0.98 10.38
C SER A 359 -24.59 0.28 9.17
N ALA A 360 -24.38 -1.02 8.93
CA ALA A 360 -25.00 -1.74 7.80
C ALA A 360 -26.54 -1.71 7.92
N THR A 361 -27.19 -0.82 7.17
CA THR A 361 -28.63 -0.58 7.23
C THR A 361 -29.41 -1.55 6.33
N SER A 362 -30.60 -1.96 6.77
CA SER A 362 -31.62 -2.49 5.87
C SER A 362 -32.18 -1.32 5.04
N GLY A 363 -31.81 -1.25 3.76
CA GLY A 363 -32.28 -0.21 2.86
C GLY A 363 -33.78 -0.26 2.62
N SER A 364 -34.42 0.90 2.54
CA SER A 364 -35.87 1.02 2.30
C SER A 364 -36.27 0.65 0.87
N ARG A 365 -35.32 0.69 -0.08
CA ARG A 365 -35.51 0.38 -1.50
C ARG A 365 -34.91 -0.97 -1.94
N GLY A 366 -34.72 -1.91 -1.02
CA GLY A 366 -34.16 -3.24 -1.33
C GLY A 366 -32.63 -3.26 -1.43
N THR A 367 -32.06 -4.38 -1.89
CA THR A 367 -30.61 -4.61 -1.94
C THR A 367 -30.07 -4.56 -3.37
N VAL A 368 -29.00 -3.79 -3.58
CA VAL A 368 -28.22 -3.78 -4.83
C VAL A 368 -26.88 -4.45 -4.58
N VAL A 369 -26.56 -5.45 -5.40
CA VAL A 369 -25.27 -6.15 -5.38
C VAL A 369 -24.33 -5.47 -6.37
N VAL A 370 -23.17 -5.01 -5.91
CA VAL A 370 -22.18 -4.31 -6.73
C VAL A 370 -20.89 -5.13 -6.78
N THR A 371 -20.55 -5.65 -7.95
CA THR A 371 -19.20 -6.19 -8.17
C THR A 371 -18.26 -5.03 -8.52
N GLY A 372 -17.03 -5.05 -8.00
CA GLY A 372 -16.08 -3.97 -8.24
C GLY A 372 -16.39 -2.68 -7.45
N GLY A 373 -17.23 -2.76 -6.41
CA GLY A 373 -17.59 -1.64 -5.54
C GLY A 373 -16.43 -1.01 -4.75
N THR A 374 -15.29 -1.68 -4.66
CA THR A 374 -14.06 -1.15 -4.05
C THR A 374 -13.18 -0.32 -5.01
N GLY A 375 -13.53 -0.29 -6.30
CA GLY A 375 -12.80 0.42 -7.35
C GLY A 375 -13.09 1.92 -7.42
N PHE A 376 -12.44 2.62 -8.36
CA PHE A 376 -12.56 4.07 -8.55
C PHE A 376 -14.01 4.53 -8.80
N LEU A 377 -14.69 3.95 -9.79
CA LEU A 377 -16.12 4.19 -10.03
C LEU A 377 -17.00 3.55 -8.95
N GLY A 378 -16.63 2.36 -8.49
CA GLY A 378 -17.42 1.57 -7.54
C GLY A 378 -17.69 2.30 -6.24
N LYS A 379 -16.69 2.98 -5.66
CA LYS A 379 -16.86 3.72 -4.40
C LYS A 379 -17.90 4.83 -4.49
N LYS A 380 -17.84 5.65 -5.56
CA LYS A 380 -18.82 6.72 -5.79
C LYS A 380 -20.21 6.16 -6.09
N LEU A 381 -20.29 5.05 -6.84
CA LEU A 381 -21.56 4.34 -7.09
C LEU A 381 -22.20 3.83 -5.80
N VAL A 382 -21.42 3.20 -4.92
CA VAL A 382 -21.91 2.69 -3.63
C VAL A 382 -22.44 3.83 -2.76
N GLY A 383 -21.72 4.96 -2.68
CA GLY A 383 -22.19 6.15 -1.96
C GLY A 383 -23.50 6.73 -2.51
N GLU A 384 -23.64 6.80 -3.84
CA GLU A 384 -24.89 7.25 -4.47
C GLU A 384 -26.06 6.31 -4.18
N LEU A 385 -25.84 4.99 -4.26
CA LEU A 385 -26.87 3.98 -3.94
C LEU A 385 -27.37 4.10 -2.49
N LEU A 386 -26.45 4.28 -1.54
CA LEU A 386 -26.80 4.47 -0.12
C LEU A 386 -27.61 5.76 0.08
N THR A 387 -27.18 6.85 -0.56
CA THR A 387 -27.89 8.15 -0.50
C THR A 387 -29.31 8.06 -1.07
N ARG A 388 -29.53 7.10 -1.99
CA ARG A 388 -30.83 6.81 -2.62
C ARG A 388 -31.68 5.81 -1.81
N GLY A 389 -31.19 5.32 -0.67
CA GLY A 389 -31.92 4.42 0.24
C GLY A 389 -31.80 2.92 -0.06
N TYR A 390 -30.87 2.51 -0.94
CA TYR A 390 -30.59 1.11 -1.20
C TYR A 390 -29.67 0.52 -0.12
N ALA A 391 -29.90 -0.74 0.26
CA ALA A 391 -28.87 -1.54 0.91
C ALA A 391 -27.86 -1.96 -0.16
N VAL A 392 -26.57 -1.91 0.17
CA VAL A 392 -25.52 -2.25 -0.80
C VAL A 392 -24.67 -3.41 -0.32
N ARG A 393 -24.60 -4.46 -1.14
CA ARG A 393 -23.67 -5.57 -0.94
C ARG A 393 -22.57 -5.51 -1.99
N VAL A 394 -21.32 -5.35 -1.57
CA VAL A 394 -20.15 -5.33 -2.45
C VAL A 394 -19.49 -6.69 -2.51
N LEU A 395 -19.42 -7.24 -3.72
CA LEU A 395 -18.67 -8.46 -4.00
C LEU A 395 -17.27 -8.09 -4.51
N SER A 396 -16.24 -8.49 -3.78
CA SER A 396 -14.84 -8.22 -4.14
C SER A 396 -13.93 -9.40 -3.80
N ARG A 397 -12.74 -9.45 -4.41
CA ARG A 397 -11.74 -10.51 -4.16
C ARG A 397 -11.06 -10.41 -2.79
N GLY A 398 -11.53 -9.52 -1.93
CA GLY A 398 -10.96 -9.20 -0.62
C GLY A 398 -11.68 -7.99 -0.05
N GLU A 399 -11.74 -7.91 1.27
CA GLU A 399 -12.34 -6.77 1.96
C GLU A 399 -11.46 -5.52 1.82
N PRO A 400 -12.06 -4.32 1.71
CA PRO A 400 -11.30 -3.09 1.82
C PRO A 400 -10.73 -2.95 3.24
N SER A 401 -9.62 -2.22 3.33
CA SER A 401 -9.01 -1.83 4.61
C SER A 401 -10.06 -1.19 5.53
N PRO A 402 -9.99 -1.39 6.86
CA PRO A 402 -10.94 -0.83 7.83
C PRO A 402 -11.37 0.62 7.61
N TRP A 403 -10.41 1.50 7.33
CA TRP A 403 -10.64 2.94 7.06
C TRP A 403 -11.21 3.22 5.66
N ALA A 404 -11.11 2.28 4.73
CA ALA A 404 -11.64 2.40 3.37
C ALA A 404 -13.05 1.82 3.21
N ARG A 405 -13.63 1.26 4.29
CA ARG A 405 -15.01 0.76 4.33
C ARG A 405 -15.99 1.93 4.37
N ILE A 406 -17.01 1.87 3.54
CA ILE A 406 -18.11 2.83 3.56
C ILE A 406 -19.13 2.32 4.61
N PRO A 407 -19.49 3.12 5.63
CA PRO A 407 -20.54 2.75 6.58
C PRO A 407 -21.86 2.43 5.84
N GLY A 408 -22.56 1.38 6.25
CA GLY A 408 -23.81 0.98 5.57
C GLY A 408 -23.64 -0.15 4.54
N VAL A 409 -22.41 -0.53 4.20
CA VAL A 409 -22.13 -1.50 3.14
C VAL A 409 -21.78 -2.87 3.69
N GLU A 410 -22.41 -3.91 3.13
CA GLU A 410 -22.02 -5.30 3.36
C GLU A 410 -20.90 -5.67 2.38
N TYR A 411 -19.69 -5.96 2.85
CA TYR A 411 -18.60 -6.46 2.02
C TYR A 411 -18.53 -7.98 2.11
N VAL A 412 -18.53 -8.66 0.96
CA VAL A 412 -18.40 -10.12 0.92
C VAL A 412 -17.27 -10.51 -0.02
N THR A 413 -16.35 -11.33 0.49
CA THR A 413 -15.20 -11.81 -0.28
C THR A 413 -15.60 -12.98 -1.18
N CYS A 414 -15.37 -12.85 -2.49
CA CYS A 414 -15.55 -13.93 -3.46
C CYS A 414 -14.60 -13.77 -4.67
N ASP A 415 -14.26 -14.88 -5.31
CA ASP A 415 -13.55 -14.86 -6.60
C ASP A 415 -14.55 -15.06 -7.75
N LEU A 416 -14.76 -14.01 -8.55
CA LEU A 416 -15.66 -14.09 -9.70
C LEU A 416 -15.10 -14.95 -10.84
N GLY A 417 -13.80 -15.28 -10.83
CA GLY A 417 -13.22 -16.26 -11.75
C GLY A 417 -13.75 -17.68 -11.55
N GLU A 418 -14.44 -17.94 -10.43
CA GLU A 418 -15.09 -19.20 -10.10
C GLU A 418 -16.63 -19.02 -10.09
N SER A 419 -17.38 -20.13 -10.05
CA SER A 419 -18.85 -20.10 -9.98
C SER A 419 -19.35 -19.36 -8.73
N LEU A 420 -20.32 -18.47 -8.88
CA LEU A 420 -20.86 -17.65 -7.80
C LEU A 420 -22.05 -18.35 -7.10
N SER A 421 -22.01 -18.47 -5.77
CA SER A 421 -23.14 -19.00 -4.99
C SER A 421 -24.34 -18.05 -5.01
N THR A 422 -25.55 -18.59 -5.18
CA THR A 422 -26.81 -17.83 -5.14
C THR A 422 -27.08 -17.18 -3.78
N ASP A 423 -26.51 -17.70 -2.69
CA ASP A 423 -26.67 -17.13 -1.34
C ASP A 423 -26.13 -15.70 -1.26
N LEU A 424 -25.09 -15.40 -2.04
CA LEU A 424 -24.49 -14.06 -2.14
C LEU A 424 -25.43 -13.04 -2.80
N LEU A 425 -26.42 -13.52 -3.55
CA LEU A 425 -27.39 -12.72 -4.29
C LEU A 425 -28.76 -12.69 -3.60
N LYS A 426 -28.89 -13.29 -2.41
CA LYS A 426 -30.15 -13.35 -1.68
C LYS A 426 -30.69 -11.94 -1.39
N GLY A 427 -31.93 -11.71 -1.80
CA GLY A 427 -32.63 -10.43 -1.63
C GLY A 427 -32.20 -9.33 -2.61
N ALA A 428 -31.33 -9.63 -3.59
CA ALA A 428 -30.88 -8.64 -4.55
C ALA A 428 -31.99 -8.29 -5.56
N GLU A 429 -32.30 -7.01 -5.66
CA GLU A 429 -33.21 -6.47 -6.69
C GLU A 429 -32.46 -6.06 -7.96
N CYS A 430 -31.15 -5.85 -7.85
CA CYS A 430 -30.32 -5.53 -9.00
C CYS A 430 -28.87 -5.96 -8.75
N ILE A 431 -28.19 -6.41 -9.81
CA ILE A 431 -26.74 -6.56 -9.84
C ILE A 431 -26.14 -5.49 -10.75
N ILE A 432 -25.21 -4.71 -10.22
CA ILE A 432 -24.33 -3.87 -11.03
C ILE A 432 -22.98 -4.56 -11.18
N HIS A 433 -22.72 -5.09 -12.37
CA HIS A 433 -21.49 -5.78 -12.69
C HIS A 433 -20.42 -4.81 -13.22
N ALA A 434 -19.65 -4.18 -12.33
CA ALA A 434 -18.55 -3.28 -12.68
C ALA A 434 -17.14 -3.89 -12.54
N ALA A 435 -17.03 -5.13 -12.05
CA ALA A 435 -15.75 -5.84 -11.95
C ALA A 435 -15.23 -6.27 -13.34
N ALA A 436 -13.95 -6.03 -13.59
CA ALA A 436 -13.19 -6.61 -14.69
C ALA A 436 -11.69 -6.45 -14.43
N ALA A 437 -10.87 -7.22 -15.13
CA ALA A 437 -9.43 -6.98 -15.18
C ALA A 437 -9.15 -5.66 -15.91
N THR A 438 -8.29 -4.81 -15.33
CA THR A 438 -7.85 -3.53 -15.92
C THR A 438 -6.41 -3.60 -16.46
N ALA A 439 -5.71 -4.68 -16.15
CA ALA A 439 -4.37 -5.00 -16.60
C ALA A 439 -4.20 -6.52 -16.62
N GLY A 440 -3.16 -7.01 -17.30
CA GLY A 440 -2.87 -8.43 -17.43
C GLY A 440 -2.77 -8.88 -18.88
N GLY A 441 -2.58 -10.18 -19.05
CA GLY A 441 -2.58 -10.83 -20.37
C GLY A 441 -3.97 -11.29 -20.77
N TYR A 442 -4.07 -11.92 -21.94
CA TYR A 442 -5.34 -12.46 -22.45
C TYR A 442 -5.98 -13.49 -21.51
N GLU A 443 -5.18 -14.35 -20.88
CA GLU A 443 -5.66 -15.35 -19.90
C GLU A 443 -6.29 -14.69 -18.67
N THR A 444 -5.69 -13.61 -18.16
CA THR A 444 -6.26 -12.83 -17.06
C THR A 444 -7.63 -12.26 -17.45
N HIS A 445 -7.76 -11.74 -18.67
CA HIS A 445 -9.04 -11.21 -19.14
C HIS A 445 -10.08 -12.30 -19.45
N GLN A 446 -9.64 -13.49 -19.87
CA GLN A 446 -10.53 -14.64 -20.02
C GLN A 446 -11.18 -14.97 -18.68
N ARG A 447 -10.37 -15.25 -17.65
CA ARG A 447 -10.85 -15.62 -16.32
C ARG A 447 -11.56 -14.48 -15.60
N ASP A 448 -10.87 -13.36 -15.39
CA ASP A 448 -11.32 -12.29 -14.49
C ASP A 448 -12.26 -11.27 -15.18
N SER A 449 -12.70 -11.51 -16.43
CA SER A 449 -13.65 -10.63 -17.13
C SER A 449 -14.69 -11.43 -17.90
N ILE A 450 -14.29 -12.30 -18.82
CA ILE A 450 -15.26 -13.04 -19.67
C ILE A 450 -16.00 -14.10 -18.84
N ASP A 451 -15.24 -15.02 -18.23
CA ASP A 451 -15.80 -16.11 -17.42
C ASP A 451 -16.49 -15.54 -16.18
N ALA A 452 -15.88 -14.53 -15.55
CA ALA A 452 -16.50 -13.79 -14.45
C ALA A 452 -17.86 -13.17 -14.80
N THR A 453 -18.01 -12.55 -15.98
CA THR A 453 -19.31 -12.03 -16.42
C THR A 453 -20.31 -13.16 -16.65
N ARG A 454 -19.89 -14.28 -17.25
CA ARG A 454 -20.74 -15.47 -17.41
C ARG A 454 -21.26 -15.97 -16.06
N HIS A 455 -20.38 -16.15 -15.07
CA HIS A 455 -20.77 -16.65 -13.75
C HIS A 455 -21.76 -15.72 -13.03
N VAL A 456 -21.55 -14.39 -13.11
CA VAL A 456 -22.47 -13.42 -12.51
C VAL A 456 -23.86 -13.50 -13.14
N VAL A 457 -23.95 -13.60 -14.47
CA VAL A 457 -25.24 -13.69 -15.17
C VAL A 457 -25.95 -15.03 -14.90
N GLN A 458 -25.21 -16.13 -14.86
CA GLN A 458 -25.75 -17.45 -14.49
C GLN A 458 -26.31 -17.46 -13.07
N ALA A 459 -25.53 -16.97 -12.10
CA ALA A 459 -25.98 -16.87 -10.71
C ALA A 459 -27.18 -15.92 -10.56
N ALA A 460 -27.23 -14.83 -11.34
CA ALA A 460 -28.39 -13.93 -11.38
C ALA A 460 -29.66 -14.65 -11.86
N ALA A 461 -29.55 -15.50 -12.89
CA ALA A 461 -30.67 -16.30 -13.39
C ALA A 461 -31.16 -17.31 -12.34
N GLU A 462 -30.23 -18.05 -11.73
CA GLU A 462 -30.52 -19.08 -10.71
C GLU A 462 -31.16 -18.46 -9.45
N ALA A 463 -30.63 -17.33 -8.99
CA ALA A 463 -31.17 -16.57 -7.86
C ALA A 463 -32.42 -15.74 -8.21
N ARG A 464 -32.83 -15.71 -9.49
CA ARG A 464 -33.95 -14.92 -10.02
C ARG A 464 -33.85 -13.43 -9.71
N VAL A 465 -32.65 -12.88 -9.82
CA VAL A 465 -32.43 -11.42 -9.70
C VAL A 465 -33.07 -10.74 -10.91
N PRO A 466 -33.93 -9.72 -10.70
CA PRO A 466 -34.76 -9.21 -11.79
C PRO A 466 -34.01 -8.30 -12.77
N LYS A 467 -32.86 -7.74 -12.37
CA LYS A 467 -32.14 -6.74 -13.17
C LYS A 467 -30.62 -6.94 -13.09
N VAL A 468 -29.95 -6.88 -14.23
CA VAL A 468 -28.48 -6.84 -14.31
C VAL A 468 -28.02 -5.65 -15.15
N VAL A 469 -27.20 -4.79 -14.57
CA VAL A 469 -26.53 -3.66 -15.25
C VAL A 469 -25.05 -3.99 -15.38
N TYR A 470 -24.56 -4.12 -16.60
CA TYR A 470 -23.15 -4.41 -16.89
C TYR A 470 -22.38 -3.15 -17.28
N VAL A 471 -21.23 -2.92 -16.63
CA VAL A 471 -20.34 -1.79 -16.91
C VAL A 471 -19.21 -2.24 -17.83
N SER A 472 -19.36 -1.86 -19.10
CA SER A 472 -18.40 -2.11 -20.18
C SER A 472 -17.41 -0.94 -20.32
N SER A 473 -17.00 -0.56 -21.53
CA SER A 473 -16.14 0.59 -21.81
C SER A 473 -16.28 1.02 -23.27
N LEU A 474 -16.15 2.31 -23.59
CA LEU A 474 -16.09 2.75 -25.01
C LEU A 474 -14.89 2.19 -25.79
N ALA A 475 -13.90 1.59 -25.10
CA ALA A 475 -12.79 0.89 -25.74
C ALA A 475 -13.20 -0.41 -26.45
N VAL A 476 -14.42 -0.90 -26.25
CA VAL A 476 -14.93 -2.14 -26.85
C VAL A 476 -15.42 -1.99 -28.29
N ILE A 477 -15.50 -0.76 -28.80
CA ILE A 477 -16.11 -0.49 -30.10
C ILE A 477 -15.04 -0.42 -31.20
N GLU A 478 -15.31 -1.03 -32.35
CA GLU A 478 -14.48 -0.87 -33.55
C GLU A 478 -14.60 0.56 -34.08
N ALA A 479 -13.49 1.29 -34.14
CA ALA A 479 -13.47 2.60 -34.76
C ALA A 479 -13.49 2.44 -36.30
N GLU A 480 -14.63 2.75 -36.91
CA GLU A 480 -14.81 2.73 -38.37
C GLU A 480 -14.83 4.16 -38.94
N GLY A 481 -13.75 4.53 -39.63
CA GLY A 481 -13.66 5.81 -40.33
C GLY A 481 -13.65 7.04 -39.41
N ASN A 482 -14.19 8.15 -39.92
CA ASN A 482 -14.15 9.47 -39.28
C ASN A 482 -15.52 9.91 -38.70
N GLN A 483 -16.49 9.00 -38.64
CA GLN A 483 -17.83 9.27 -38.13
C GLN A 483 -17.86 9.19 -36.59
N ALA A 484 -18.82 9.90 -35.99
CA ALA A 484 -19.05 9.82 -34.55
C ALA A 484 -19.67 8.46 -34.20
N ILE A 485 -19.11 7.79 -33.19
CA ILE A 485 -19.57 6.47 -32.75
C ILE A 485 -20.77 6.63 -31.81
N ASN A 486 -21.90 6.00 -32.16
CA ASN A 486 -23.11 5.91 -31.33
C ASN A 486 -23.24 4.52 -30.66
N GLU A 487 -24.31 4.31 -29.90
CA GLU A 487 -24.56 3.12 -29.08
C GLU A 487 -24.63 1.82 -29.88
N ASN A 488 -24.92 1.91 -31.18
CA ASN A 488 -25.02 0.79 -32.11
C ASN A 488 -23.65 0.36 -32.69
N GLY A 489 -22.55 0.96 -32.22
CA GLY A 489 -21.20 0.62 -32.65
C GLY A 489 -20.88 -0.87 -32.49
N LYS A 490 -20.22 -1.44 -33.51
CA LYS A 490 -19.87 -2.87 -33.55
C LYS A 490 -18.78 -3.20 -32.52
N LEU A 491 -18.98 -4.30 -31.80
CA LEU A 491 -18.01 -4.80 -30.82
C LEU A 491 -16.72 -5.28 -31.48
N LEU A 492 -15.62 -4.98 -30.82
CA LEU A 492 -14.27 -5.31 -31.23
C LEU A 492 -13.99 -6.79 -30.96
N THR A 493 -13.65 -7.53 -32.01
CA THR A 493 -13.43 -8.99 -31.93
C THR A 493 -11.94 -9.37 -31.96
N ARG A 494 -11.11 -8.48 -32.50
CA ARG A 494 -9.71 -8.71 -32.82
C ARG A 494 -8.79 -8.50 -31.59
N ARG A 495 -7.80 -9.38 -31.39
CA ARG A 495 -6.91 -9.33 -30.21
C ARG A 495 -5.90 -8.17 -30.28
N GLU A 496 -5.59 -7.67 -31.47
CA GLU A 496 -4.59 -6.65 -31.74
C GLU A 496 -4.90 -5.29 -31.09
N ALA A 497 -6.15 -5.06 -30.66
CA ALA A 497 -6.52 -3.87 -29.88
C ALA A 497 -5.98 -3.88 -28.44
N GLY A 498 -5.40 -5.00 -28.01
CA GLY A 498 -4.80 -5.19 -26.70
C GLY A 498 -5.71 -5.96 -25.73
N PRO A 499 -5.14 -6.61 -24.70
CA PRO A 499 -5.88 -7.51 -23.82
C PRO A 499 -7.09 -6.86 -23.14
N TYR A 500 -6.97 -5.60 -22.69
CA TYR A 500 -8.06 -4.89 -22.01
C TYR A 500 -9.28 -4.64 -22.90
N ALA A 501 -9.07 -4.04 -24.09
CA ALA A 501 -10.14 -3.72 -25.01
C ALA A 501 -10.84 -4.99 -25.52
N TRP A 502 -10.04 -6.01 -25.88
CA TRP A 502 -10.55 -7.31 -26.29
C TRP A 502 -11.35 -7.99 -25.17
N GLY A 503 -10.78 -8.06 -23.95
CA GLY A 503 -11.42 -8.72 -22.81
C GLY A 503 -12.76 -8.10 -22.44
N LYS A 504 -12.85 -6.77 -22.42
CA LYS A 504 -14.11 -6.06 -22.17
C LYS A 504 -15.15 -6.28 -23.27
N ALA A 505 -14.74 -6.31 -24.54
CA ALA A 505 -15.65 -6.54 -25.67
C ALA A 505 -16.21 -7.97 -25.66
N MET A 506 -15.36 -8.96 -25.40
CA MET A 506 -15.79 -10.36 -25.29
C MET A 506 -16.67 -10.60 -24.07
N ALA A 507 -16.36 -9.98 -22.93
CA ALA A 507 -17.20 -10.07 -21.73
C ALA A 507 -18.60 -9.44 -21.95
N GLU A 508 -18.68 -8.31 -22.67
CA GLU A 508 -19.97 -7.73 -23.06
C GLU A 508 -20.79 -8.66 -23.97
N ALA A 509 -20.15 -9.23 -25.00
CA ALA A 509 -20.79 -10.15 -25.92
C ALA A 509 -21.28 -11.43 -25.20
N GLU A 510 -20.44 -11.99 -24.34
CA GLU A 510 -20.73 -13.18 -23.54
C GLU A 510 -21.89 -12.93 -22.57
N GLY A 511 -21.82 -11.86 -21.76
CA GLY A 511 -22.90 -11.51 -20.83
C GLY A 511 -24.23 -11.28 -21.53
N THR A 512 -24.22 -10.60 -22.68
CA THR A 512 -25.43 -10.36 -23.49
C THR A 512 -26.02 -11.67 -24.04
N ALA A 513 -25.17 -12.58 -24.51
CA ALA A 513 -25.60 -13.87 -25.05
C ALA A 513 -26.22 -14.75 -23.95
N VAL A 514 -25.54 -14.90 -22.82
CA VAL A 514 -25.99 -15.72 -21.68
C VAL A 514 -27.25 -15.12 -21.05
N ALA A 515 -27.34 -13.80 -20.90
CA ALA A 515 -28.53 -13.16 -20.37
C ALA A 515 -29.76 -13.39 -21.27
N ARG A 516 -29.57 -13.35 -22.60
CA ARG A 516 -30.63 -13.66 -23.56
C ARG A 516 -31.05 -15.13 -23.49
N GLU A 517 -30.08 -16.05 -23.40
CA GLU A 517 -30.33 -17.49 -23.28
C GLU A 517 -31.14 -17.83 -22.02
N LEU A 518 -30.78 -17.22 -20.89
CA LEU A 518 -31.37 -17.49 -19.58
C LEU A 518 -32.58 -16.60 -19.24
N GLY A 519 -32.95 -15.66 -20.12
CA GLY A 519 -34.07 -14.74 -19.90
C GLY A 519 -33.85 -13.71 -18.79
N VAL A 520 -32.60 -13.33 -18.53
CA VAL A 520 -32.25 -12.31 -17.52
C VAL A 520 -32.31 -10.91 -18.14
N PRO A 521 -33.10 -9.97 -17.60
CA PRO A 521 -33.08 -8.59 -18.06
C PRO A 521 -31.70 -7.95 -17.87
N PHE A 522 -31.12 -7.47 -18.97
CA PHE A 522 -29.73 -7.01 -19.03
C PHE A 522 -29.61 -5.64 -19.71
N ARG A 523 -28.85 -4.73 -19.12
CA ARG A 523 -28.52 -3.40 -19.67
C ARG A 523 -27.01 -3.17 -19.65
N VAL A 524 -26.49 -2.56 -20.71
CA VAL A 524 -25.05 -2.26 -20.83
C VAL A 524 -24.81 -0.76 -20.75
N VAL A 525 -23.88 -0.37 -19.91
CA VAL A 525 -23.35 1.01 -19.89
C VAL A 525 -21.89 0.98 -20.30
N ARG A 526 -21.49 1.79 -21.27
CA ARG A 526 -20.11 1.90 -21.79
C ARG A 526 -19.51 3.25 -21.39
N PRO A 527 -18.80 3.36 -20.25
CA PRO A 527 -18.14 4.60 -19.87
C PRO A 527 -16.98 4.94 -20.81
N GLY A 528 -16.80 6.24 -21.04
CA GLY A 528 -15.52 6.80 -21.50
C GLY A 528 -14.44 6.74 -20.41
N PRO A 529 -13.25 7.30 -20.66
CA PRO A 529 -12.26 7.52 -19.61
C PRO A 529 -12.88 8.33 -18.46
N ILE A 530 -13.00 7.69 -17.30
CA ILE A 530 -13.58 8.27 -16.10
C ILE A 530 -12.52 9.14 -15.41
N VAL A 531 -12.89 10.35 -15.04
CA VAL A 531 -12.06 11.33 -14.33
C VAL A 531 -12.80 11.83 -13.10
N ASP A 532 -12.06 12.24 -12.07
CA ASP A 532 -12.63 12.93 -10.92
C ASP A 532 -12.40 14.43 -11.12
N PHE A 533 -13.46 15.23 -11.28
CA PHE A 533 -13.29 16.67 -11.48
C PHE A 533 -13.02 17.46 -10.19
N GLU A 534 -13.28 16.87 -9.02
CA GLU A 534 -13.00 17.45 -7.71
C GLU A 534 -11.54 17.18 -7.30
N ALA A 535 -11.08 15.94 -7.47
CA ALA A 535 -9.72 15.49 -7.24
C ALA A 535 -8.98 15.18 -8.56
N PHE A 536 -8.78 16.22 -9.39
CA PHE A 536 -8.37 16.05 -10.79
C PHE A 536 -6.96 15.50 -11.00
N ASP A 537 -6.88 14.24 -11.44
CA ASP A 537 -5.69 13.61 -12.04
C ASP A 537 -5.87 13.51 -13.57
N PRO A 538 -4.93 14.01 -14.38
CA PRO A 538 -5.14 14.13 -15.82
C PRO A 538 -5.17 12.75 -16.49
N PRO A 539 -6.17 12.46 -17.33
CA PRO A 539 -6.28 11.16 -17.98
C PRO A 539 -5.10 10.95 -18.94
N GLY A 540 -4.68 9.70 -19.11
CA GLY A 540 -3.50 9.40 -19.91
C GLY A 540 -3.59 9.84 -21.38
N ARG A 541 -4.78 10.11 -21.92
CA ARG A 541 -4.96 10.66 -23.28
C ARG A 541 -4.75 12.18 -23.38
N LEU A 542 -4.68 12.87 -22.24
CA LEU A 542 -4.41 14.30 -22.17
C LEU A 542 -2.90 14.59 -22.28
N GLY A 543 -2.07 13.84 -21.55
CA GLY A 543 -0.63 14.08 -21.49
C GLY A 543 0.12 13.22 -20.46
N ARG A 544 1.36 13.59 -20.14
CA ARG A 544 2.21 12.93 -19.11
C ARG A 544 2.99 13.97 -18.30
N TRP A 545 3.24 13.65 -17.03
CA TRP A 545 4.16 14.40 -16.17
C TRP A 545 5.63 14.14 -16.51
N VAL A 546 6.44 15.19 -16.46
CA VAL A 546 7.90 15.20 -16.60
C VAL A 546 8.46 16.19 -15.57
N GLY A 547 8.75 15.72 -14.36
CA GLY A 547 9.08 16.59 -13.24
C GLY A 547 7.91 17.52 -12.89
N SER A 548 8.16 18.82 -12.80
CA SER A 548 7.11 19.84 -12.60
C SER A 548 6.38 20.24 -13.88
N TRP A 549 6.72 19.64 -15.03
CA TRP A 549 6.11 19.92 -16.31
C TRP A 549 5.05 18.88 -16.64
N PHE A 550 3.91 19.31 -17.17
CA PHE A 550 2.93 18.43 -17.77
C PHE A 550 2.93 18.63 -19.30
N VAL A 551 3.28 17.57 -20.03
CA VAL A 551 3.34 17.59 -21.49
C VAL A 551 1.98 17.12 -22.02
N GLY A 552 1.14 18.08 -22.38
CA GLY A 552 -0.12 17.86 -23.08
C GLY A 552 0.13 17.50 -24.53
N VAL A 553 -0.66 16.57 -25.08
CA VAL A 553 -0.50 16.11 -26.46
C VAL A 553 -1.67 16.60 -27.33
N GLY A 554 -1.38 17.10 -28.53
CA GLY A 554 -2.38 17.45 -29.53
C GLY A 554 -2.98 18.86 -29.40
N PRO A 555 -3.95 19.22 -30.27
CA PRO A 555 -4.54 20.55 -30.29
C PRO A 555 -5.31 20.83 -28.99
N SER A 556 -5.02 21.96 -28.33
CA SER A 556 -5.65 22.31 -27.05
C SER A 556 -7.17 22.53 -27.13
N LYS A 557 -7.69 22.85 -28.32
CA LYS A 557 -9.12 23.07 -28.57
C LYS A 557 -9.91 21.78 -28.83
N ASP A 558 -9.24 20.65 -29.04
CA ASP A 558 -9.95 19.39 -29.29
C ASP A 558 -10.64 18.94 -28.00
N SER A 559 -11.88 18.45 -28.13
CA SER A 559 -12.58 17.79 -27.03
C SER A 559 -11.97 16.44 -26.69
N LEU A 560 -11.98 16.10 -25.41
CA LEU A 560 -11.67 14.78 -24.91
C LEU A 560 -12.94 14.20 -24.28
N TYR A 561 -13.46 13.13 -24.88
CA TYR A 561 -14.68 12.45 -24.45
C TYR A 561 -14.42 11.65 -23.18
N VAL A 562 -14.40 12.34 -22.05
CA VAL A 562 -14.29 11.80 -20.68
C VAL A 562 -15.66 11.86 -19.99
N VAL A 563 -15.76 11.30 -18.78
CA VAL A 563 -16.92 11.44 -17.92
C VAL A 563 -16.48 11.66 -16.47
N ASP A 564 -17.20 12.52 -15.75
CA ASP A 564 -17.01 12.66 -14.31
C ASP A 564 -17.44 11.40 -13.56
N VAL A 565 -16.67 10.98 -12.55
CA VAL A 565 -16.95 9.79 -11.75
C VAL A 565 -18.28 9.87 -11.00
N GLY A 566 -18.64 11.05 -10.48
CA GLY A 566 -19.91 11.28 -9.79
C GLY A 566 -21.09 11.24 -10.75
N PHE A 567 -20.97 11.90 -11.91
CA PHE A 567 -21.99 11.82 -12.96
C PHE A 567 -22.19 10.37 -13.48
N MET A 568 -21.10 9.62 -13.65
CA MET A 568 -21.15 8.21 -14.05
C MET A 568 -21.84 7.34 -12.99
N ALA A 569 -21.56 7.57 -11.70
CA ALA A 569 -22.26 6.90 -10.61
C ALA A 569 -23.78 7.16 -10.66
N ARG A 570 -24.19 8.43 -10.78
CA ARG A 570 -25.61 8.80 -10.94
C ARG A 570 -26.26 8.18 -12.17
N THR A 571 -25.53 8.13 -13.29
CA THR A 571 -26.03 7.49 -14.53
C THR A 571 -26.34 6.01 -14.30
N LEU A 572 -25.47 5.29 -13.59
CA LEU A 572 -25.72 3.88 -13.26
C LEU A 572 -26.92 3.71 -12.34
N VAL A 573 -27.06 4.55 -11.31
CA VAL A 573 -28.24 4.52 -10.44
C VAL A 573 -29.51 4.84 -11.20
N TRP A 574 -29.49 5.83 -12.11
CA TRP A 574 -30.63 6.15 -12.96
C TRP A 574 -31.06 4.94 -13.80
N VAL A 575 -30.11 4.17 -14.37
CA VAL A 575 -30.40 2.92 -15.11
C VAL A 575 -31.02 1.85 -14.20
N VAL A 576 -30.65 1.78 -12.91
CA VAL A 576 -31.28 0.86 -11.95
C VAL A 576 -32.74 1.25 -11.70
N GLU A 577 -32.98 2.54 -11.47
CA GLU A 577 -34.30 3.10 -11.16
C GLU A 577 -35.26 3.05 -12.36
N HIS A 578 -34.74 3.28 -13.57
CA HIS A 578 -35.51 3.36 -14.82
C HIS A 578 -35.20 2.20 -15.77
N PHE A 579 -34.91 1.01 -15.23
CA PHE A 579 -34.36 -0.11 -15.99
C PHE A 579 -35.16 -0.49 -17.24
N ASP A 580 -36.49 -0.47 -17.15
CA ASP A 580 -37.37 -0.84 -18.26
C ASP A 580 -37.36 0.19 -19.39
N ASP A 581 -37.28 1.49 -19.04
CA ASP A 581 -37.23 2.61 -19.99
C ASP A 581 -35.80 2.91 -20.49
N ALA A 582 -34.79 2.45 -19.76
CA ALA A 582 -33.39 2.67 -20.11
C ALA A 582 -33.04 1.95 -21.42
N PRO A 583 -32.26 2.60 -22.32
CA PRO A 583 -31.86 1.99 -23.58
C PRO A 583 -31.02 0.72 -23.32
N PRO A 584 -31.07 -0.31 -24.19
CA PRO A 584 -30.32 -1.54 -24.01
C PRO A 584 -28.81 -1.33 -23.82
N VAL A 585 -28.26 -0.33 -24.51
CA VAL A 585 -26.87 0.12 -24.42
C VAL A 585 -26.88 1.64 -24.24
N LEU A 586 -26.08 2.15 -23.29
CA LEU A 586 -25.89 3.58 -23.05
C LEU A 586 -24.40 3.95 -23.00
N HIS A 587 -24.01 5.02 -23.69
CA HIS A 587 -22.66 5.59 -23.54
C HIS A 587 -22.57 6.50 -22.32
N GLY A 588 -21.62 6.20 -21.43
CA GLY A 588 -21.34 7.01 -20.23
C GLY A 588 -20.28 8.07 -20.54
N LEU A 589 -20.72 9.23 -21.02
CA LEU A 589 -19.87 10.37 -21.39
C LEU A 589 -20.34 11.63 -20.68
N SER A 590 -19.45 12.62 -20.52
CA SER A 590 -19.88 13.98 -20.23
C SER A 590 -20.84 14.44 -21.34
N PRO A 591 -22.05 14.94 -20.99
CA PRO A 591 -23.02 15.48 -21.95
C PRO A 591 -22.39 16.48 -22.91
N ILE A 592 -21.59 17.38 -22.34
CA ILE A 592 -20.73 18.31 -23.08
C ILE A 592 -19.27 17.92 -22.84
N PRO A 593 -18.57 17.30 -23.81
CA PRO A 593 -17.20 16.87 -23.65
C PRO A 593 -16.23 18.06 -23.45
N PRO A 594 -15.43 18.07 -22.37
CA PRO A 594 -14.52 19.17 -22.10
C PRO A 594 -13.39 19.20 -23.13
N THR A 595 -12.89 20.40 -23.40
CA THR A 595 -11.70 20.61 -24.23
C THR A 595 -10.44 20.17 -23.47
N ARG A 596 -9.41 19.77 -24.22
CA ARG A 596 -8.08 19.49 -23.65
C ARG A 596 -7.54 20.69 -22.87
N ARG A 597 -7.84 21.92 -23.30
CA ARG A 597 -7.50 23.16 -22.59
C ARG A 597 -8.17 23.23 -21.22
N GLU A 598 -9.48 23.07 -21.14
CA GLU A 598 -10.22 23.11 -19.87
C GLU A 598 -9.69 22.06 -18.88
N LEU A 599 -9.39 20.85 -19.37
CA LEU A 599 -8.78 19.81 -18.54
C LEU A 599 -7.38 20.21 -18.02
N THR A 600 -6.56 20.88 -18.82
CA THR A 600 -5.27 21.40 -18.34
C THR A 600 -5.39 22.62 -17.41
N GLU A 601 -6.47 23.39 -17.52
CA GLU A 601 -6.75 24.48 -16.59
C GLU A 601 -7.15 23.92 -15.21
N ARG A 602 -7.98 22.86 -15.18
CA ARG A 602 -8.26 22.08 -13.96
C ARG A 602 -6.98 21.50 -13.36
N LEU A 603 -6.09 20.94 -14.20
CA LEU A 603 -4.79 20.44 -13.74
C LEU A 603 -3.96 21.51 -13.02
N ARG A 604 -3.90 22.73 -13.57
CA ARG A 604 -3.16 23.85 -12.97
C ARG A 604 -3.83 24.36 -11.70
N ALA A 605 -5.17 24.35 -11.64
CA ALA A 605 -5.90 24.71 -10.43
C ALA A 605 -5.59 23.72 -9.29
N ALA A 606 -5.57 22.41 -9.60
CA ALA A 606 -5.18 21.38 -8.65
C ALA A 606 -3.68 21.39 -8.30
N ASN A 607 -2.83 21.90 -9.20
CA ASN A 607 -1.38 21.93 -9.03
C ASN A 607 -0.79 23.31 -9.41
N PRO A 608 -0.81 24.31 -8.50
CA PRO A 608 -0.38 25.67 -8.82
C PRO A 608 1.07 25.81 -9.33
N GLY A 609 1.94 24.85 -8.99
CA GLY A 609 3.33 24.80 -9.46
C GLY A 609 3.55 24.14 -10.83
N ALA A 610 2.49 23.58 -11.43
CA ALA A 610 2.59 22.79 -12.66
C ALA A 610 2.77 23.66 -13.91
N ARG A 611 3.77 23.34 -14.73
CA ARG A 611 4.00 24.00 -16.02
C ARG A 611 3.47 23.15 -17.16
N VAL A 612 2.43 23.61 -17.84
CA VAL A 612 1.84 22.85 -18.97
C VAL A 612 2.46 23.30 -20.29
N VAL A 613 2.98 22.35 -21.06
CA VAL A 613 3.50 22.54 -22.42
C VAL A 613 2.76 21.62 -23.38
N TRP A 614 2.43 22.12 -24.56
CA TRP A 614 1.73 21.37 -25.60
C TRP A 614 2.71 20.84 -26.65
N LEU A 615 2.67 19.53 -26.88
CA LEU A 615 3.41 18.89 -27.95
C LEU A 615 2.49 18.67 -29.17
N PRO A 616 2.81 19.26 -30.34
CA PRO A 616 2.03 19.05 -31.55
C PRO A 616 2.05 17.59 -32.03
N ARG A 617 0.94 17.11 -32.61
CA ARG A 617 0.83 15.73 -33.12
C ARG A 617 1.89 15.38 -34.16
N PHE A 618 2.29 16.33 -35.02
CA PHE A 618 3.28 16.08 -36.07
C PHE A 618 4.69 15.78 -35.50
N VAL A 619 4.99 16.20 -34.27
CA VAL A 619 6.25 15.88 -33.59
C VAL A 619 6.23 14.44 -33.05
N LEU A 620 5.06 13.93 -32.67
CA LEU A 620 4.90 12.58 -32.10
C LEU A 620 4.97 11.46 -33.12
N VAL A 621 4.54 11.69 -34.36
CA VAL A 621 4.56 10.66 -35.42
C VAL A 621 5.98 10.11 -35.68
N PRO A 622 7.02 10.92 -35.91
CA PRO A 622 8.38 10.42 -36.09
C PRO A 622 8.98 9.82 -34.80
N LEU A 623 8.71 10.42 -33.64
CA LEU A 623 9.10 9.88 -32.33
C LEU A 623 8.48 8.50 -32.06
N SER A 624 7.24 8.28 -32.48
CA SER A 624 6.55 6.99 -32.37
C SER A 624 7.20 5.92 -33.24
N GLY A 625 7.67 6.29 -34.44
CA GLY A 625 8.42 5.39 -35.32
C GLY A 625 9.73 4.94 -34.68
N LEU A 626 10.52 5.89 -34.16
CA LEU A 626 11.78 5.62 -33.49
C LEU A 626 11.58 4.78 -32.21
N ALA A 627 10.60 5.13 -31.38
CA ALA A 627 10.26 4.38 -30.17
C ALA A 627 9.80 2.95 -30.48
N THR A 628 9.04 2.75 -31.56
CA THR A 628 8.60 1.42 -32.02
C THR A 628 9.78 0.56 -32.45
N VAL A 629 10.73 1.13 -33.20
CA VAL A 629 11.96 0.44 -33.62
C VAL A 629 12.80 0.08 -32.39
N LEU A 630 13.04 1.03 -31.49
CA LEU A 630 13.81 0.81 -30.27
C LEU A 630 13.17 -0.24 -29.36
N GLN A 631 11.85 -0.24 -29.23
CA GLN A 631 11.10 -1.21 -28.44
C GLN A 631 11.15 -2.61 -29.04
N LYS A 632 11.09 -2.74 -30.38
CA LYS A 632 11.28 -4.04 -31.07
C LYS A 632 12.69 -4.59 -30.90
N VAL A 633 13.70 -3.72 -30.81
CA VAL A 633 15.10 -4.11 -30.56
C VAL A 633 15.30 -4.54 -29.10
N LEU A 634 14.79 -3.76 -28.14
CA LEU A 634 15.00 -4.03 -26.71
C LEU A 634 14.07 -5.11 -26.14
N ARG A 635 12.88 -5.30 -26.74
CA ARG A 635 11.83 -6.22 -26.27
C ARG A 635 11.04 -6.82 -27.45
N PRO A 636 11.66 -7.71 -28.25
CA PRO A 636 11.07 -8.25 -29.48
C PRO A 636 9.76 -9.04 -29.27
N SER A 637 9.52 -9.56 -28.07
CA SER A 637 8.31 -10.32 -27.72
C SER A 637 7.10 -9.47 -27.32
N ARG A 638 7.19 -8.13 -27.29
CA ARG A 638 6.07 -7.24 -26.92
C ARG A 638 5.56 -6.45 -28.14
N PRO A 639 4.22 -6.33 -28.32
CA PRO A 639 3.67 -5.48 -29.37
C PRO A 639 4.08 -4.02 -29.14
N ALA A 640 4.55 -3.38 -30.21
CA ALA A 640 4.97 -1.99 -30.16
C ALA A 640 3.77 -1.06 -29.98
N VAL A 641 3.88 -0.10 -29.06
CA VAL A 641 2.80 0.85 -28.77
C VAL A 641 2.95 2.07 -29.67
N SER A 642 1.99 2.31 -30.56
CA SER A 642 1.94 3.54 -31.34
C SER A 642 1.51 4.71 -30.45
N LEU A 643 2.44 5.63 -30.18
CA LEU A 643 2.14 6.88 -29.46
C LEU A 643 1.09 7.70 -30.20
N ALA A 644 1.12 7.72 -31.54
CA ALA A 644 0.14 8.47 -32.34
C ALA A 644 -1.30 7.94 -32.16
N ASN A 645 -1.47 6.62 -32.06
CA ASN A 645 -2.79 5.99 -31.81
C ASN A 645 -3.24 6.18 -30.36
N ALA A 646 -2.31 6.12 -29.40
CA ALA A 646 -2.61 6.35 -27.98
C ALA A 646 -3.22 7.74 -27.69
N PHE A 647 -2.94 8.72 -28.55
CA PHE A 647 -3.43 10.09 -28.46
C PHE A 647 -4.42 10.48 -29.58
N ALA A 648 -4.88 9.54 -30.42
CA ALA A 648 -5.91 9.80 -31.42
C ALA A 648 -7.24 10.20 -30.75
N SER A 649 -7.92 11.19 -31.32
CA SER A 649 -9.24 11.63 -30.84
C SER A 649 -10.31 10.90 -31.65
N THR A 650 -11.00 9.96 -31.01
CA THR A 650 -12.22 9.35 -31.54
C THR A 650 -13.39 10.23 -31.15
N ARG A 651 -14.30 10.50 -32.10
CA ARG A 651 -15.53 11.25 -31.83
C ARG A 651 -16.64 10.28 -31.43
N TYR A 652 -17.42 10.65 -30.44
CA TYR A 652 -18.59 9.91 -29.98
C TYR A 652 -19.83 10.80 -30.09
N ASP A 653 -20.97 10.19 -30.36
CA ASP A 653 -22.26 10.87 -30.27
C ASP A 653 -22.65 11.00 -28.79
N THR A 654 -23.04 12.20 -28.36
CA THR A 654 -23.46 12.50 -26.99
C THR A 654 -24.94 12.87 -26.89
N ALA A 655 -25.69 12.90 -28.00
CA ALA A 655 -27.06 13.40 -28.02
C ALA A 655 -27.99 12.64 -27.03
N LEU A 656 -27.82 11.32 -26.90
CA LEU A 656 -28.61 10.51 -25.98
C LEU A 656 -28.31 10.86 -24.52
N ILE A 657 -27.04 10.86 -24.11
CA ILE A 657 -26.68 11.16 -22.73
C ILE A 657 -26.99 12.62 -22.36
N GLU A 658 -26.87 13.54 -23.32
CA GLU A 658 -27.27 14.95 -23.18
C GLU A 658 -28.77 15.08 -22.93
N SER A 659 -29.61 14.31 -23.63
CA SER A 659 -31.06 14.31 -23.39
C SER A 659 -31.45 13.76 -22.01
N LEU A 660 -30.63 12.88 -21.42
CA LEU A 660 -30.87 12.24 -20.12
C LEU A 660 -30.25 13.02 -18.95
N GLU A 661 -29.31 13.93 -19.21
CA GLU A 661 -28.58 14.69 -18.17
C GLU A 661 -29.50 15.34 -17.12
N PRO A 662 -30.61 16.02 -17.49
CA PRO A 662 -31.48 16.64 -16.50
C PRO A 662 -32.11 15.64 -15.53
N ALA A 663 -32.47 14.44 -16.02
CA ALA A 663 -33.04 13.38 -15.20
C ALA A 663 -31.98 12.70 -14.32
N ILE A 664 -30.78 12.47 -14.85
CA ILE A 664 -29.65 11.88 -14.11
C ILE A 664 -29.16 12.82 -13.00
N SER A 665 -29.18 14.13 -13.25
CA SER A 665 -28.67 15.13 -12.31
C SER A 665 -29.70 15.63 -11.31
N ALA A 666 -30.95 15.16 -11.39
CA ALA A 666 -31.99 15.52 -10.43
C ALA A 666 -31.60 15.05 -9.02
N ALA A 667 -31.80 15.92 -8.04
CA ALA A 667 -31.54 15.63 -6.63
C ALA A 667 -32.43 14.47 -6.14
N PRO A 668 -31.93 13.62 -5.22
CA PRO A 668 -32.76 12.59 -4.60
C PRO A 668 -33.92 13.23 -3.82
N ASP A 669 -35.08 12.55 -3.78
CA ASP A 669 -36.23 13.00 -2.98
C ASP A 669 -35.84 13.20 -1.52
N ALA A 670 -36.21 14.36 -0.95
CA ALA A 670 -35.79 14.81 0.38
C ALA A 670 -36.20 13.85 1.53
N ASP A 671 -37.18 12.98 1.31
CA ASP A 671 -37.67 12.02 2.30
C ASP A 671 -36.83 10.72 2.38
N ALA A 672 -35.84 10.53 1.49
CA ALA A 672 -35.02 9.31 1.43
C ALA A 672 -33.64 9.42 2.10
N VAL A 673 -33.23 10.61 2.55
CA VAL A 673 -31.88 10.87 3.06
C VAL A 673 -31.82 10.58 4.57
N THR A 674 -31.26 9.43 4.94
CA THR A 674 -30.87 9.18 6.33
C THR A 674 -29.68 10.07 6.69
N SER A 675 -29.84 10.93 7.71
CA SER A 675 -28.90 12.02 8.06
C SER A 675 -27.48 11.59 8.42
N GLU A 676 -27.20 10.31 8.60
CA GLU A 676 -25.88 9.79 8.97
C GLU A 676 -24.94 9.55 7.77
N VAL A 677 -25.46 9.39 6.55
CA VAL A 677 -24.64 9.03 5.35
C VAL A 677 -24.06 10.26 4.64
N ALA A 678 -24.74 11.42 4.71
CA ALA A 678 -24.35 12.64 4.01
C ALA A 678 -23.00 13.25 4.45
N THR A 679 -22.51 12.86 5.63
CA THR A 679 -21.23 13.35 6.19
C THR A 679 -20.04 12.43 5.93
N ALA A 680 -20.25 11.24 5.32
CA ALA A 680 -19.24 10.19 5.21
C ALA A 680 -18.81 9.84 3.76
N VAL A 681 -19.38 10.49 2.73
CA VAL A 681 -19.15 10.19 1.29
C VAL A 681 -18.37 11.30 0.58
#